data_AF-A0A6B0X1F1-F1
#
_entry.id   AF-A0A6B0X1F1-F1
#
_cell.length_a   1.000
_cell.length_b   1.000
_cell.length_c   1.000
_cell.angle_alpha   90.00
_cell.angle_beta   90.00
_cell.angle_gamma   90.00
#
_symmetry.space_group_name_H-M   'P 1'
#
loop_
_entity.id
_entity.type
_entity.pdbx_description
1 polymer ?
#
loop_
_entity_poly.entity_id
_entity_poly.type
_entity_poly.pdbx_seq_one_letter_code
_entity_poly.pdbx_strand_id
1 'polypeptide(L)'
;MPKSRVQRVSITVQPVPGNEPDAFEVEFHGSDGSRSCGHDLELPAGKLGMWKITATVPETITAGGGFLFQRHSFLFSHRIQDYNPEGRDFVTLKTQCDAALRLVVNSEKQSHRPGFAQVLVDEGEMKAGDSFTIQIGDSSYGGAGSAVYDGTTLGRITSAVDRTGDGVYRELACNPCRIHITSNPVPALLRLLGPSIVTPDEAFALHLMAFDANHNICEQFEGRVTFSGPISAVEGLPKSISLGSSDSGLVILEDIRISEPGLIRLIAEAERHGLRAVSNPILCKEQHDRRLLWGDLHCHGWGDISMSLLDDPTFKIHPERRHEQLRRVGRLDFGAPGPAVPPIQEDRPELWRAYQQAYRNNDEPGTYVPFLASEVHPRPGGDRNVIYREWTETYPPTFCTMDEVMAEFGDREDVILEAHIGGGPPQWYDYRPSHEPLLEVASGHGCFEWVLQWALRCGFRPAVIGSGDTHLATMGAPIAAKDYFGRWHNIGLNFRDTGYGNGPIAAVWAARCERNEIWKAIRDRRTFATTGARIILAVDVNGHTAGSEAKIAAPAEITICAHACAPVQRIDLIRNDRCLHSWHPDALDIDLTYVDEIPLREGAYYVRLRQIDGEYAWSTPIWTFCPDGSEQDDLPRWNAHEPLDLTSFRPNQAESYEADLHRYLEVEEEIDAFHDLTPFDVIEEVTGKCALFLGYFGIDRDPISIRWYFEFDMPKIHVDWGWRDFGLRPTPLRVEERILESGGHL
;
A
#
# COMPACT_ATOMS: atom_id res chain seq x y z
N MET A 1 19.78 29.54 -10.47
CA MET A 1 20.70 29.26 -11.61
C MET A 1 19.99 28.32 -12.58
N PRO A 2 20.20 28.39 -13.90
CA PRO A 2 19.61 27.40 -14.80
C PRO A 2 20.30 26.06 -14.53
N LYS A 3 19.54 25.08 -14.00
CA LYS A 3 19.99 23.70 -13.77
C LYS A 3 20.49 23.15 -15.12
N SER A 4 21.80 23.09 -15.33
CA SER A 4 22.39 22.42 -16.49
C SER A 4 21.94 20.97 -16.47
N ARG A 5 21.27 20.50 -17.52
CA ARG A 5 20.98 19.07 -17.71
C ARG A 5 22.31 18.32 -17.84
N VAL A 6 22.84 17.86 -16.71
CA VAL A 6 23.92 16.88 -16.65
C VAL A 6 23.45 15.66 -17.43
N GLN A 7 24.26 15.19 -18.37
CA GLN A 7 24.01 13.98 -19.14
C GLN A 7 23.90 12.82 -18.14
N ARG A 8 22.66 12.34 -17.89
CA ARG A 8 22.37 11.30 -16.91
C ARG A 8 22.93 9.97 -17.41
N VAL A 9 23.98 9.46 -16.77
CA VAL A 9 24.57 8.14 -17.08
C VAL A 9 23.84 7.08 -16.26
N SER A 10 23.46 5.98 -16.91
CA SER A 10 22.71 4.89 -16.30
C SER A 10 23.65 3.94 -15.55
N ILE A 11 23.42 3.72 -14.24
CA ILE A 11 24.05 2.64 -13.48
C ILE A 11 23.36 1.32 -13.85
N THR A 12 23.70 0.75 -15.01
CA THR A 12 23.22 -0.58 -15.45
C THR A 12 24.39 -1.55 -15.59
N VAL A 13 25.31 -1.52 -14.66
CA VAL A 13 26.43 -2.48 -14.64
C VAL A 13 26.06 -3.61 -13.69
N GLN A 14 26.07 -4.84 -14.20
CA GLN A 14 25.95 -6.05 -13.39
C GLN A 14 27.37 -6.58 -13.12
N PRO A 15 27.75 -6.79 -11.86
CA PRO A 15 29.06 -7.35 -11.55
C PRO A 15 29.15 -8.82 -12.00
N VAL A 16 30.37 -9.29 -12.17
CA VAL A 16 30.68 -10.71 -12.39
C VAL A 16 31.21 -11.35 -11.10
N PRO A 17 30.99 -12.66 -10.89
CA PRO A 17 31.54 -13.36 -9.74
C PRO A 17 33.05 -13.12 -9.61
N GLY A 18 33.48 -12.79 -8.40
CA GLY A 18 34.85 -12.41 -8.08
C GLY A 18 35.20 -12.74 -6.64
N ASN A 19 36.46 -12.50 -6.28
CA ASN A 19 36.95 -12.61 -4.91
C ASN A 19 38.06 -11.58 -4.70
N GLU A 20 37.77 -10.34 -5.11
CA GLU A 20 38.74 -9.25 -5.02
C GLU A 20 39.04 -8.93 -3.55
N PRO A 21 40.32 -8.69 -3.19
CA PRO A 21 40.75 -8.50 -1.81
C PRO A 21 40.32 -7.16 -1.18
N ASP A 22 39.76 -6.23 -1.96
CA ASP A 22 39.28 -4.95 -1.44
C ASP A 22 38.19 -5.15 -0.38
N ALA A 23 38.14 -4.22 0.56
CA ALA A 23 37.18 -4.26 1.66
C ALA A 23 36.44 -2.93 1.74
N PHE A 24 35.19 -3.00 2.20
CA PHE A 24 34.41 -1.83 2.58
C PHE A 24 33.73 -2.07 3.92
N GLU A 25 33.63 -1.02 4.73
CA GLU A 25 32.88 -1.02 5.98
C GLU A 25 31.65 -0.12 5.84
N VAL A 26 30.53 -0.57 6.41
CA VAL A 26 29.31 0.22 6.50
C VAL A 26 29.10 0.65 7.95
N GLU A 27 28.77 1.92 8.12
CA GLU A 27 28.35 2.49 9.39
C GLU A 27 27.03 3.24 9.23
N PHE A 28 26.21 3.21 10.27
CA PHE A 28 25.04 4.08 10.43
C PHE A 28 25.23 4.95 11.65
N HIS A 29 25.13 6.26 11.47
CA HIS A 29 25.29 7.27 12.52
C HIS A 29 23.91 7.88 12.79
N GLY A 30 23.29 7.49 13.91
CA GLY A 30 21.95 7.96 14.27
C GLY A 30 21.96 9.43 14.69
N SER A 31 20.85 10.14 14.42
CA SER A 31 20.66 11.52 14.90
C SER A 31 20.65 11.64 16.42
N ASP A 32 20.35 10.53 17.11
CA ASP A 32 20.42 10.35 18.56
C ASP A 32 21.86 10.17 19.10
N GLY A 33 22.87 10.18 18.22
CA GLY A 33 24.27 9.96 18.56
C GLY A 33 24.69 8.49 18.64
N SER A 34 23.78 7.54 18.37
CA SER A 34 24.12 6.12 18.27
C SER A 34 24.97 5.83 17.01
N ARG A 35 25.75 4.75 17.07
CA ARG A 35 26.58 4.30 15.95
C ARG A 35 26.55 2.78 15.84
N SER A 36 26.18 2.29 14.66
CA SER A 36 26.30 0.89 14.27
C SER A 36 27.36 0.76 13.18
N CYS A 37 28.26 -0.22 13.28
CA CYS A 37 29.33 -0.40 12.31
C CYS A 37 29.65 -1.90 12.11
N GLY A 38 30.08 -2.27 10.91
CA GLY A 38 30.60 -3.61 10.63
C GLY A 38 30.06 -4.19 9.31
N HIS A 39 30.06 -5.52 9.23
CA HIS A 39 29.53 -6.29 8.09
C HIS A 39 28.18 -6.97 8.39
N ASP A 40 27.67 -6.83 9.62
CA ASP A 40 26.36 -7.33 10.06
C ASP A 40 25.78 -6.30 11.03
N LEU A 41 24.86 -5.47 10.55
CA LEU A 41 24.27 -4.36 11.30
C LEU A 41 22.83 -4.70 11.69
N GLU A 42 22.45 -4.39 12.91
CA GLU A 42 21.06 -4.39 13.37
C GLU A 42 20.58 -2.95 13.54
N LEU A 43 19.50 -2.58 12.85
CA LEU A 43 19.02 -1.20 12.76
C LEU A 43 17.50 -1.15 12.88
N PRO A 44 16.93 -0.36 13.82
CA PRO A 44 15.49 -0.15 13.90
C PRO A 44 14.94 0.58 12.66
N ALA A 45 13.82 0.11 12.15
CA ALA A 45 13.11 0.73 11.03
C ALA A 45 12.74 2.19 11.30
N GLY A 46 12.85 3.04 10.28
CA GLY A 46 12.56 4.47 10.36
C GLY A 46 13.55 5.29 11.19
N LYS A 47 14.64 4.70 11.71
CA LYS A 47 15.63 5.43 12.50
C LYS A 47 16.33 6.50 11.64
N LEU A 48 16.31 7.76 12.08
CA LEU A 48 16.96 8.88 11.43
C LEU A 48 18.48 8.86 11.64
N GLY A 49 19.26 9.23 10.61
CA GLY A 49 20.72 9.26 10.68
C GLY A 49 21.42 9.49 9.35
N MET A 50 22.64 8.97 9.23
CA MET A 50 23.50 9.09 8.05
C MET A 50 24.25 7.77 7.83
N TRP A 51 24.28 7.31 6.58
CA TRP A 51 25.05 6.13 6.19
C TRP A 51 26.45 6.52 5.76
N LYS A 52 27.45 5.83 6.27
CA LYS A 52 28.86 6.02 5.92
C LYS A 52 29.43 4.73 5.37
N ILE A 53 29.92 4.75 4.15
CA ILE A 53 30.56 3.61 3.49
C ILE A 53 32.03 3.98 3.24
N THR A 54 32.95 3.24 3.83
CA THR A 54 34.40 3.48 3.66
C THR A 54 35.01 2.29 2.94
N ALA A 55 35.67 2.53 1.80
CA ALA A 55 36.37 1.49 1.05
C ALA A 55 37.88 1.72 1.11
N THR A 56 38.65 0.64 1.27
CA THR A 56 40.11 0.65 1.28
C THR A 56 40.64 -0.25 0.16
N VAL A 57 41.64 0.27 -0.55
CA VAL A 57 42.19 -0.35 -1.75
C VAL A 57 43.49 -1.07 -1.40
N PRO A 58 43.58 -2.41 -1.44
CA PRO A 58 44.82 -3.15 -1.21
C PRO A 58 45.71 -3.26 -2.45
N GLU A 59 45.15 -3.04 -3.65
CA GLU A 59 45.84 -3.16 -4.94
C GLU A 59 45.42 -2.03 -5.88
N THR A 60 46.35 -1.55 -6.71
CA THR A 60 46.14 -0.35 -7.53
C THR A 60 44.88 -0.42 -8.41
N ILE A 61 44.15 0.70 -8.47
CA ILE A 61 43.06 0.95 -9.42
C ILE A 61 43.48 2.11 -10.32
N THR A 62 43.50 1.85 -11.62
CA THR A 62 43.91 2.83 -12.63
C THR A 62 42.75 3.69 -13.12
N ALA A 63 43.06 4.81 -13.78
CA ALA A 63 42.06 5.69 -14.38
C ALA A 63 41.09 4.92 -15.30
N GLY A 64 39.80 5.23 -15.20
CA GLY A 64 38.69 4.52 -15.83
C GLY A 64 38.10 3.40 -14.97
N GLY A 65 38.87 2.85 -14.02
CA GLY A 65 38.40 1.88 -13.03
C GLY A 65 37.63 2.50 -11.87
N GLY A 66 37.21 1.68 -10.91
CA GLY A 66 36.49 2.15 -9.73
C GLY A 66 35.68 1.09 -9.00
N PHE A 67 34.87 1.55 -8.05
CA PHE A 67 33.93 0.71 -7.29
C PHE A 67 32.49 0.91 -7.75
N LEU A 68 31.72 -0.17 -7.71
CA LEU A 68 30.26 -0.19 -7.81
C LEU A 68 29.70 -0.64 -6.47
N PHE A 69 28.69 0.07 -5.97
CA PHE A 69 27.94 -0.31 -4.77
C PHE A 69 26.48 -0.59 -5.11
N GLN A 70 25.97 -1.71 -4.60
CA GLN A 70 24.62 -2.19 -4.81
C GLN A 70 23.93 -2.48 -3.48
N ARG A 71 22.62 -2.26 -3.44
CA ARG A 71 21.72 -2.62 -2.34
C ARG A 71 20.73 -3.67 -2.82
N HIS A 72 20.27 -4.53 -1.92
CA HIS A 72 19.25 -5.54 -2.19
C HIS A 72 18.31 -5.68 -0.99
N SER A 73 17.02 -5.86 -1.24
CA SER A 73 15.96 -6.14 -0.25
C SER A 73 15.63 -5.01 0.73
N PHE A 74 16.07 -3.77 0.44
CA PHE A 74 15.68 -2.54 1.12
C PHE A 74 15.93 -1.30 0.22
N LEU A 75 15.35 -0.15 0.59
CA LEU A 75 15.64 1.17 0.02
C LEU A 75 16.27 2.08 1.06
N PHE A 76 17.05 3.06 0.62
CA PHE A 76 17.35 4.24 1.44
C PHE A 76 16.08 5.10 1.59
N SER A 77 16.08 6.07 2.51
CA SER A 77 14.93 6.94 2.75
C SER A 77 14.48 7.68 1.48
N HIS A 78 15.44 8.03 0.62
CA HIS A 78 15.23 8.75 -0.61
C HIS A 78 16.14 8.23 -1.76
N ARG A 79 15.98 8.80 -2.97
CA ARG A 79 16.93 8.63 -4.06
C ARG A 79 18.19 9.42 -3.71
N ILE A 80 19.30 8.72 -3.56
CA ILE A 80 20.62 9.32 -3.37
C ILE A 80 20.86 10.42 -4.41
N GLN A 81 21.25 11.60 -3.94
CA GLN A 81 21.37 12.79 -4.77
C GLN A 81 22.53 13.69 -4.32
N ASP A 82 23.16 14.36 -5.28
CA ASP A 82 24.36 15.19 -5.11
C ASP A 82 24.15 16.66 -5.53
N TYR A 83 22.89 17.08 -5.73
CA TYR A 83 22.55 18.39 -6.30
C TYR A 83 21.83 19.32 -5.32
N ASN A 84 21.24 18.80 -4.25
CA ASN A 84 20.50 19.56 -3.25
C ASN A 84 21.09 19.29 -1.86
N PRO A 85 22.03 20.13 -1.38
CA PRO A 85 22.67 19.95 -0.08
C PRO A 85 21.73 19.94 1.13
N GLU A 86 20.56 20.57 1.00
CA GLU A 86 19.54 20.61 2.05
C GLU A 86 18.51 19.48 1.93
N GLY A 87 18.52 18.74 0.83
CA GLY A 87 17.58 17.66 0.57
C GLY A 87 17.94 16.35 1.27
N ARG A 88 16.95 15.47 1.43
CA ARG A 88 17.15 14.09 1.92
C ARG A 88 18.16 13.31 1.08
N ASP A 89 18.85 12.39 1.74
CA ASP A 89 19.90 11.53 1.15
C ASP A 89 20.93 12.27 0.29
N PHE A 90 21.21 13.54 0.64
CA PHE A 90 22.33 14.27 0.05
C PHE A 90 23.63 13.50 0.29
N VAL A 91 24.38 13.28 -0.78
CA VAL A 91 25.56 12.43 -0.76
C VAL A 91 26.85 13.21 -0.98
N THR A 92 27.87 12.90 -0.19
CA THR A 92 29.21 13.47 -0.34
C THR A 92 30.27 12.38 -0.46
N LEU A 93 31.36 12.71 -1.17
CA LEU A 93 32.54 11.86 -1.30
C LEU A 93 33.73 12.55 -0.61
N LYS A 94 34.37 11.84 0.31
CA LYS A 94 35.64 12.26 0.92
C LYS A 94 36.74 11.31 0.48
N THR A 95 37.85 11.85 0.00
CA THR A 95 38.97 11.04 -0.53
C THR A 95 40.18 11.11 0.39
N GLN A 96 40.89 10.00 0.48
CA GLN A 96 42.19 9.88 1.13
C GLN A 96 43.16 9.19 0.15
N CYS A 97 43.39 9.86 -0.96
CA CYS A 97 44.28 9.45 -2.05
C CYS A 97 44.71 10.65 -2.89
N ASP A 98 45.73 10.49 -3.73
CA ASP A 98 46.19 11.51 -4.67
C ASP A 98 45.41 11.48 -6.01
N ALA A 99 44.59 10.46 -6.24
CA ALA A 99 43.79 10.31 -7.46
C ALA A 99 42.56 11.23 -7.46
N ALA A 100 42.18 11.72 -8.64
CA ALA A 100 40.93 12.44 -8.82
C ALA A 100 39.78 11.43 -8.92
N LEU A 101 38.93 11.39 -7.89
CA LEU A 101 37.76 10.50 -7.85
C LEU A 101 36.48 11.25 -8.17
N ARG A 102 35.59 10.58 -8.91
CA ARG A 102 34.23 11.06 -9.18
C ARG A 102 33.20 10.10 -8.64
N LEU A 103 32.29 10.64 -7.83
CA LEU A 103 31.08 9.95 -7.41
C LEU A 103 30.04 10.05 -8.52
N VAL A 104 29.48 8.91 -8.92
CA VAL A 104 28.33 8.85 -9.83
C VAL A 104 27.14 8.32 -9.05
N VAL A 105 26.16 9.19 -8.88
CA VAL A 105 24.84 8.89 -8.31
C VAL A 105 23.76 9.37 -9.28
N ASN A 106 22.49 9.13 -8.96
CA ASN A 106 21.36 9.75 -9.66
C ASN A 106 21.16 9.32 -11.13
N SER A 107 20.84 8.04 -11.34
CA SER A 107 20.09 7.64 -12.55
C SER A 107 18.58 7.87 -12.30
N GLU A 108 17.82 8.26 -13.33
CA GLU A 108 16.37 8.61 -13.23
C GLU A 108 15.51 7.54 -12.53
N LYS A 109 16.01 6.30 -12.41
CA LYS A 109 15.33 5.14 -11.83
C LYS A 109 16.13 4.44 -10.71
N GLN A 110 17.08 5.12 -10.07
CA GLN A 110 17.95 4.52 -9.03
C GLN A 110 17.18 3.90 -7.86
N SER A 111 16.03 4.45 -7.53
CA SER A 111 15.20 3.98 -6.43
C SER A 111 14.69 2.55 -6.57
N HIS A 112 14.68 2.01 -7.78
CA HIS A 112 14.24 0.64 -8.04
C HIS A 112 15.38 -0.27 -8.50
N ARG A 113 16.54 0.30 -8.85
CA ARG A 113 17.72 -0.47 -9.29
C ARG A 113 18.66 -0.80 -8.14
N PRO A 114 19.40 -1.92 -8.22
CA PRO A 114 20.26 -2.35 -7.13
C PRO A 114 21.46 -1.42 -6.97
N GLY A 115 22.06 -0.95 -8.08
CA GLY A 115 23.20 -0.02 -8.05
C GLY A 115 22.82 1.39 -7.59
N PHE A 116 23.46 1.86 -6.51
CA PHE A 116 23.15 3.17 -5.91
C PHE A 116 24.32 4.17 -5.98
N ALA A 117 25.57 3.70 -6.06
CA ALA A 117 26.74 4.57 -6.21
C ALA A 117 27.85 3.89 -7.02
N GLN A 118 28.58 4.68 -7.81
CA GLN A 118 29.89 4.30 -8.35
C GLN A 118 30.93 5.34 -7.96
N VAL A 119 32.14 4.91 -7.61
CA VAL A 119 33.29 5.80 -7.36
C VAL A 119 34.35 5.48 -8.40
N LEU A 120 34.53 6.39 -9.35
CA LEU A 120 35.40 6.21 -10.51
C LEU A 120 36.69 6.97 -10.32
N VAL A 121 37.79 6.40 -10.80
CA VAL A 121 39.08 7.09 -10.93
C VAL A 121 39.08 7.85 -12.25
N ASP A 122 38.89 9.17 -12.22
CA ASP A 122 38.91 9.99 -13.44
C ASP A 122 40.35 10.31 -13.88
N GLU A 123 41.23 10.65 -12.93
CA GLU A 123 42.66 10.93 -13.20
C GLU A 123 43.56 10.33 -12.12
N GLY A 124 44.74 9.87 -12.53
CA GLY A 124 45.73 9.24 -11.63
C GLY A 124 45.42 7.77 -11.34
N GLU A 125 45.89 7.28 -10.19
CA GLU A 125 45.70 5.91 -9.75
C GLU A 125 45.49 5.88 -8.23
N MET A 126 44.50 5.11 -7.77
CA MET A 126 44.41 4.76 -6.35
C MET A 126 45.42 3.67 -6.05
N LYS A 127 46.29 3.87 -5.06
CA LYS A 127 47.36 2.94 -4.68
C LYS A 127 46.93 2.08 -3.50
N ALA A 128 47.68 1.01 -3.27
CA ALA A 128 47.52 0.19 -2.07
C ALA A 128 47.60 1.05 -0.79
N GLY A 129 46.58 0.97 0.05
CA GLY A 129 46.39 1.75 1.28
C GLY A 129 45.50 2.98 1.12
N ASP A 130 45.19 3.40 -0.10
CA ASP A 130 44.29 4.53 -0.36
C ASP A 130 42.86 4.18 0.04
N SER A 131 42.07 5.20 0.38
CA SER A 131 40.67 5.02 0.75
C SER A 131 39.78 6.18 0.33
N PHE A 132 38.47 5.94 0.34
CA PHE A 132 37.46 6.99 0.23
C PHE A 132 36.26 6.66 1.12
N THR A 133 35.45 7.68 1.40
CA THR A 133 34.22 7.57 2.17
C THR A 133 33.07 8.21 1.40
N ILE A 134 31.99 7.45 1.23
CA ILE A 134 30.69 7.94 0.77
C ILE A 134 29.83 8.21 2.02
N GLN A 135 29.26 9.41 2.14
CA GLN A 135 28.29 9.74 3.19
C GLN A 135 26.93 10.01 2.57
N ILE A 136 25.90 9.23 2.90
CA ILE A 136 24.53 9.37 2.38
C ILE A 136 23.65 9.92 3.51
N GLY A 137 23.01 11.05 3.24
CA GLY A 137 22.30 11.84 4.27
C GLY A 137 23.26 12.76 5.03
N ASP A 138 24.21 13.40 4.34
CA ASP A 138 25.16 14.33 4.95
C ASP A 138 24.46 15.63 5.40
N SER A 139 24.07 15.66 6.67
CA SER A 139 23.37 16.79 7.28
C SER A 139 24.26 17.99 7.62
N SER A 140 25.57 17.95 7.32
CA SER A 140 26.48 19.09 7.57
C SER A 140 26.12 20.34 6.74
N TYR A 141 25.23 20.19 5.77
CA TYR A 141 24.70 21.26 4.91
C TYR A 141 23.28 21.70 5.28
N GLY A 142 22.70 21.19 6.39
CA GLY A 142 21.41 21.63 6.91
C GLY A 142 20.19 20.80 6.45
N GLY A 143 20.41 19.70 5.72
CA GLY A 143 19.35 18.78 5.35
C GLY A 143 18.94 17.79 6.45
N ALA A 144 17.80 17.13 6.25
CA ALA A 144 17.21 16.18 7.22
C ALA A 144 18.05 14.90 7.43
N GLY A 145 18.98 14.60 6.52
CA GLY A 145 19.80 13.38 6.55
C GLY A 145 19.16 12.23 5.78
N SER A 146 19.32 11.02 6.31
CA SER A 146 18.75 9.77 5.80
C SER A 146 17.97 9.05 6.90
N ALA A 147 17.25 7.99 6.54
CA ALA A 147 16.62 7.09 7.49
C ALA A 147 16.87 5.63 7.11
N VAL A 148 16.82 4.76 8.12
CA VAL A 148 16.69 3.31 7.94
C VAL A 148 15.33 3.03 7.33
N TYR A 149 15.29 2.12 6.35
CA TYR A 149 14.05 1.72 5.68
C TYR A 149 12.92 1.43 6.69
N ASP A 150 11.71 1.86 6.36
CA ASP A 150 10.55 1.86 7.27
C ASP A 150 9.93 0.46 7.50
N GLY A 151 10.27 -0.52 6.66
CA GLY A 151 9.83 -1.91 6.82
C GLY A 151 10.90 -2.84 7.38
N THR A 152 10.52 -3.75 8.28
CA THR A 152 11.42 -4.85 8.69
C THR A 152 11.81 -5.73 7.51
N THR A 153 13.08 -6.13 7.42
CA THR A 153 13.61 -6.98 6.34
C THR A 153 15.06 -7.37 6.65
N LEU A 154 15.61 -8.29 5.86
CA LEU A 154 17.05 -8.54 5.81
C LEU A 154 17.59 -7.96 4.50
N GLY A 155 18.16 -6.76 4.59
CA GLY A 155 18.83 -6.08 3.50
C GLY A 155 20.29 -6.50 3.36
N ARG A 156 20.88 -6.21 2.20
CA ARG A 156 22.33 -6.35 1.99
C ARG A 156 22.89 -5.25 1.11
N ILE A 157 24.14 -4.87 1.41
CA ILE A 157 24.97 -4.04 0.54
C ILE A 157 26.09 -4.92 -0.02
N THR A 158 26.30 -4.86 -1.33
CA THR A 158 27.40 -5.53 -2.02
C THR A 158 28.23 -4.51 -2.78
N SER A 159 29.50 -4.82 -3.01
CA SER A 159 30.37 -4.01 -3.85
C SER A 159 31.19 -4.86 -4.82
N ALA A 160 31.63 -4.25 -5.91
CA ALA A 160 32.50 -4.84 -6.92
C ALA A 160 33.48 -3.78 -7.42
N VAL A 161 34.64 -4.21 -7.91
CA VAL A 161 35.72 -3.33 -8.38
C VAL A 161 36.12 -3.63 -9.83
N ASP A 162 36.34 -2.59 -10.62
CA ASP A 162 37.06 -2.63 -11.89
C ASP A 162 38.44 -1.97 -11.68
N ARG A 163 39.51 -2.75 -11.77
CA ARG A 163 40.88 -2.25 -11.54
C ARG A 163 41.46 -1.47 -12.72
N THR A 164 41.01 -1.79 -13.93
CA THR A 164 41.69 -1.40 -15.18
C THR A 164 40.91 -0.43 -16.04
N GLY A 165 39.64 -0.16 -15.69
CA GLY A 165 38.72 0.60 -16.51
C GLY A 165 38.25 -0.17 -17.74
N ASP A 166 38.20 -1.50 -17.67
CA ASP A 166 37.71 -2.36 -18.75
C ASP A 166 36.17 -2.48 -18.75
N GLY A 167 35.51 -1.91 -17.74
CA GLY A 167 34.07 -1.97 -17.51
C GLY A 167 33.62 -3.26 -16.83
N VAL A 168 34.54 -4.15 -16.43
CA VAL A 168 34.24 -5.44 -15.79
C VAL A 168 34.43 -5.32 -14.28
N TYR A 169 33.32 -5.19 -13.57
CA TYR A 169 33.31 -5.11 -12.11
C TYR A 169 33.28 -6.52 -11.49
N ARG A 170 34.30 -6.87 -10.73
CA ARG A 170 34.45 -8.17 -10.06
C ARG A 170 34.08 -8.04 -8.58
N GLU A 171 33.26 -8.97 -8.09
CA GLU A 171 32.78 -8.94 -6.71
C GLU A 171 33.92 -9.02 -5.67
N LEU A 172 33.72 -8.30 -4.56
CA LEU A 172 34.65 -8.30 -3.43
C LEU A 172 34.46 -9.54 -2.54
N ALA A 173 35.56 -10.02 -1.96
CA ALA A 173 35.56 -11.17 -1.04
C ALA A 173 34.76 -10.91 0.25
N CYS A 174 34.63 -9.65 0.68
CA CYS A 174 33.93 -9.27 1.91
C CYS A 174 32.39 -9.17 1.74
N ASN A 175 31.86 -9.43 0.55
CA ASN A 175 30.43 -9.42 0.30
C ASN A 175 29.71 -10.60 0.99
N PRO A 176 28.42 -10.45 1.34
CA PRO A 176 27.69 -9.19 1.47
C PRO A 176 27.88 -8.56 2.86
N CYS A 177 27.71 -7.23 2.97
CA CYS A 177 27.38 -6.59 4.24
C CYS A 177 25.88 -6.77 4.51
N ARG A 178 25.51 -7.38 5.64
CA ARG A 178 24.10 -7.63 6.02
C ARG A 178 23.55 -6.48 6.85
N ILE A 179 22.31 -6.09 6.57
CA ILE A 179 21.57 -5.05 7.28
C ILE A 179 20.26 -5.67 7.76
N HIS A 180 20.21 -6.06 9.02
CA HIS A 180 19.00 -6.54 9.67
C HIS A 180 18.16 -5.35 10.14
N ILE A 181 17.07 -5.09 9.43
CA ILE A 181 16.15 -4.01 9.77
C ILE A 181 15.05 -4.56 10.67
N THR A 182 15.09 -4.19 11.95
CA THR A 182 14.18 -4.66 13.00
C THR A 182 13.06 -3.65 13.23
N SER A 183 12.00 -4.04 13.94
CA SER A 183 11.02 -3.06 14.41
C SER A 183 11.63 -2.13 15.45
N ASN A 184 11.06 -0.94 15.57
CA ASN A 184 11.34 -0.05 16.68
C ASN A 184 10.73 -0.64 17.96
N PRO A 185 11.50 -0.77 19.06
CA PRO A 185 11.03 -1.41 20.29
C PRO A 185 9.98 -0.60 21.05
N VAL A 186 9.70 0.64 20.65
CA VAL A 186 8.65 1.48 21.25
C VAL A 186 7.33 1.22 20.52
N PRO A 187 6.33 0.58 21.17
CA PRO A 187 5.05 0.35 20.54
C PRO A 187 4.27 1.67 20.41
N ALA A 188 3.60 1.85 19.28
CA ALA A 188 2.81 3.04 18.95
C ALA A 188 1.33 2.72 18.66
N LEU A 189 1.02 1.47 18.33
CA LEU A 189 -0.34 1.06 17.96
C LEU A 189 -0.68 -0.32 18.52
N LEU A 190 -1.90 -0.47 19.03
CA LEU A 190 -2.50 -1.78 19.30
C LEU A 190 -3.60 -2.05 18.28
N ARG A 191 -3.76 -3.31 17.89
CA ARG A 191 -4.89 -3.76 17.06
C ARG A 191 -5.50 -5.01 17.66
N LEU A 192 -6.83 -5.06 17.67
CA LEU A 192 -7.62 -6.19 18.14
C LEU A 192 -8.56 -6.62 17.03
N LEU A 193 -8.48 -7.86 16.56
CA LEU A 193 -9.30 -8.35 15.45
C LEU A 193 -10.03 -9.64 15.81
N GLY A 194 -11.33 -9.67 15.51
CA GLY A 194 -12.22 -10.82 15.61
C GLY A 194 -12.98 -11.06 14.29
N PRO A 195 -13.82 -12.10 14.21
CA PRO A 195 -14.66 -12.33 13.04
C PRO A 195 -15.71 -11.23 12.94
N SER A 196 -16.23 -10.96 11.75
CA SER A 196 -17.33 -9.98 11.62
C SER A 196 -18.69 -10.57 11.97
N ILE A 197 -18.88 -11.87 11.79
CA ILE A 197 -20.15 -12.57 12.04
C ILE A 197 -19.88 -13.90 12.74
N VAL A 198 -20.67 -14.16 13.78
CA VAL A 198 -20.71 -15.44 14.51
C VAL A 198 -22.15 -15.82 14.83
N THR A 199 -22.40 -17.09 15.16
CA THR A 199 -23.64 -17.52 15.84
C THR A 199 -23.45 -17.67 17.35
N PRO A 200 -24.53 -17.73 18.16
CA PRO A 200 -24.43 -18.02 19.58
C PRO A 200 -23.57 -19.25 19.87
N ASP A 201 -22.67 -19.10 20.83
CA ASP A 201 -21.71 -20.11 21.31
C ASP A 201 -20.75 -20.65 20.24
N GLU A 202 -20.68 -20.05 19.05
CA GLU A 202 -19.64 -20.34 18.08
C GLU A 202 -18.27 -19.91 18.62
N ALA A 203 -17.29 -20.82 18.58
CA ALA A 203 -15.92 -20.52 18.99
C ALA A 203 -15.22 -19.68 17.91
N PHE A 204 -14.49 -18.66 18.32
CA PHE A 204 -13.63 -17.90 17.42
C PHE A 204 -12.33 -17.44 18.08
N ALA A 205 -11.36 -17.09 17.24
CA ALA A 205 -10.09 -16.52 17.63
C ALA A 205 -10.11 -14.98 17.62
N LEU A 206 -9.56 -14.37 18.67
CA LEU A 206 -9.32 -12.94 18.81
C LEU A 206 -7.80 -12.67 18.75
N HIS A 207 -7.38 -11.86 17.79
CA HIS A 207 -5.97 -11.56 17.55
C HIS A 207 -5.62 -10.18 18.10
N LEU A 208 -4.64 -10.13 19.00
CA LEU A 208 -4.10 -8.90 19.55
C LEU A 208 -2.67 -8.72 19.04
N MET A 209 -2.39 -7.57 18.43
CA MET A 209 -1.06 -7.21 17.94
C MET A 209 -0.62 -5.84 18.45
N ALA A 210 0.68 -5.71 18.71
CA ALA A 210 1.34 -4.44 18.96
C ALA A 210 2.24 -4.08 17.77
N PHE A 211 2.17 -2.83 17.34
CA PHE A 211 2.97 -2.30 16.24
C PHE A 211 3.80 -1.10 16.70
N ASP A 212 4.95 -0.91 16.05
CA ASP A 212 5.76 0.29 16.19
C ASP A 212 5.18 1.47 15.37
N ALA A 213 5.82 2.64 15.44
CA ALA A 213 5.37 3.83 14.72
C ALA A 213 5.40 3.71 13.19
N ASN A 214 6.16 2.74 12.64
CA ASN A 214 6.17 2.45 11.19
C ASN A 214 5.23 1.28 10.84
N HIS A 215 4.39 0.87 11.78
CA HIS A 215 3.45 -0.24 11.68
C HIS A 215 4.08 -1.61 11.41
N ASN A 216 5.34 -1.80 11.82
CA ASN A 216 5.91 -3.14 11.93
C ASN A 216 5.46 -3.80 13.23
N ILE A 217 5.36 -5.12 13.25
CA ILE A 217 5.08 -5.84 14.52
C ILE A 217 6.19 -5.54 15.50
N CYS A 218 5.83 -5.04 16.68
CA CYS A 218 6.75 -4.75 17.76
C CYS A 218 7.11 -6.08 18.46
N GLU A 219 8.07 -6.81 17.91
CA GLU A 219 8.45 -8.14 18.38
C GLU A 219 8.95 -8.14 19.83
N GLN A 220 9.46 -7.00 20.30
CA GLN A 220 9.96 -6.79 21.66
C GLN A 220 8.88 -6.26 22.61
N PHE A 221 7.60 -6.28 22.22
CA PHE A 221 6.51 -5.77 23.06
C PHE A 221 6.42 -6.54 24.38
N GLU A 222 6.51 -5.81 25.48
CA GLU A 222 6.31 -6.34 26.83
C GLU A 222 5.28 -5.50 27.58
N GLY A 223 4.26 -6.13 28.13
CA GLY A 223 3.25 -5.41 28.88
C GLY A 223 2.04 -6.24 29.27
N ARG A 224 1.31 -5.73 30.25
CA ARG A 224 -0.01 -6.25 30.60
C ARG A 224 -1.05 -5.56 29.74
N VAL A 225 -1.95 -6.34 29.14
CA VAL A 225 -3.09 -5.86 28.37
C VAL A 225 -4.37 -6.25 29.10
N THR A 226 -5.24 -5.27 29.38
CA THR A 226 -6.55 -5.46 30.00
C THR A 226 -7.65 -5.40 28.97
N PHE A 227 -8.68 -6.24 29.13
CA PHE A 227 -9.84 -6.27 28.24
C PHE A 227 -11.06 -5.68 28.92
N SER A 228 -11.83 -4.86 28.19
CA SER A 228 -13.07 -4.25 28.64
C SER A 228 -14.11 -4.20 27.50
N GLY A 229 -15.28 -3.59 27.75
CA GLY A 229 -16.44 -3.63 26.86
C GLY A 229 -17.54 -4.56 27.41
N PRO A 230 -18.44 -5.11 26.56
CA PRO A 230 -19.52 -6.01 26.98
C PRO A 230 -18.98 -7.43 27.28
N ILE A 231 -17.87 -7.53 28.03
CA ILE A 231 -17.18 -8.77 28.34
C ILE A 231 -18.04 -9.76 29.13
N SER A 232 -19.11 -9.31 29.79
CA SER A 232 -20.08 -10.19 30.45
C SER A 232 -20.90 -11.03 29.48
N ALA A 233 -20.99 -10.61 28.21
CA ALA A 233 -21.63 -11.35 27.13
C ALA A 233 -20.65 -12.26 26.37
N VAL A 234 -19.39 -12.34 26.82
CA VAL A 234 -18.29 -12.99 26.10
C VAL A 234 -17.62 -14.01 27.02
N GLU A 235 -17.72 -15.28 26.66
CA GLU A 235 -17.05 -16.39 27.35
C GLU A 235 -15.64 -16.62 26.78
N GLY A 236 -14.72 -17.10 27.61
CA GLY A 236 -13.34 -17.42 27.22
C GLY A 236 -12.36 -16.24 27.25
N LEU A 237 -12.85 -14.99 27.24
CA LEU A 237 -11.98 -13.81 27.27
C LEU A 237 -11.46 -13.52 28.69
N PRO A 238 -10.13 -13.62 28.95
CA PRO A 238 -9.58 -13.26 30.25
C PRO A 238 -9.71 -11.75 30.51
N LYS A 239 -9.76 -11.34 31.78
CA LYS A 239 -9.74 -9.91 32.16
C LYS A 239 -8.46 -9.20 31.72
N SER A 240 -7.35 -9.92 31.66
CA SER A 240 -6.06 -9.40 31.21
C SER A 240 -5.12 -10.53 30.83
N ILE A 241 -4.17 -10.22 29.95
CA ILE A 241 -3.03 -11.07 29.62
C ILE A 241 -1.72 -10.31 29.84
N SER A 242 -0.60 -11.02 29.93
CA SER A 242 0.74 -10.43 29.96
C SER A 242 1.51 -10.94 28.76
N LEU A 243 2.04 -10.02 27.97
CA LEU A 243 2.89 -10.30 26.82
C LEU A 243 4.35 -10.10 27.23
N GLY A 244 5.20 -11.03 26.82
CA GLY A 244 6.65 -10.93 26.88
C GLY A 244 7.27 -10.95 25.49
N SER A 245 8.59 -10.72 25.41
CA SER A 245 9.32 -10.74 24.14
C SER A 245 9.21 -12.07 23.36
N SER A 246 8.88 -13.18 24.03
CA SER A 246 8.66 -14.48 23.40
C SER A 246 7.37 -14.56 22.57
N ASP A 247 6.42 -13.66 22.81
CA ASP A 247 5.16 -13.59 22.06
C ASP A 247 5.33 -12.83 20.73
N SER A 248 6.49 -12.21 20.50
CA SER A 248 6.81 -11.49 19.26
C SER A 248 5.74 -10.47 18.86
N GLY A 249 5.15 -9.78 19.84
CA GLY A 249 4.14 -8.73 19.61
C GLY A 249 2.78 -9.21 19.11
N LEU A 250 2.50 -10.53 19.12
CA LEU A 250 1.24 -11.13 18.67
C LEU A 250 0.73 -12.18 19.67
N VAL A 251 -0.52 -12.04 20.11
CA VAL A 251 -1.22 -13.09 20.86
C VAL A 251 -2.54 -13.43 20.18
N ILE A 252 -2.80 -14.73 20.04
CA ILE A 252 -4.07 -15.26 19.55
C ILE A 252 -4.80 -15.91 20.73
N LEU A 253 -5.97 -15.37 21.07
CA LEU A 253 -6.85 -15.89 22.11
C LEU A 253 -7.92 -16.76 21.44
N GLU A 254 -7.85 -18.05 21.69
CA GLU A 254 -8.76 -19.06 21.15
C GLU A 254 -9.99 -19.26 22.04
N ASP A 255 -11.00 -19.98 21.52
CA ASP A 255 -12.20 -20.40 22.25
C ASP A 255 -13.03 -19.25 22.85
N ILE A 256 -12.99 -18.07 22.23
CA ILE A 256 -13.88 -16.96 22.58
C ILE A 256 -15.27 -17.23 22.03
N ARG A 257 -16.32 -16.97 22.83
CA ARG A 257 -17.72 -17.19 22.45
C ARG A 257 -18.59 -16.01 22.85
N ILE A 258 -19.65 -15.77 22.08
CA ILE A 258 -20.72 -14.83 22.42
C ILE A 258 -22.00 -15.63 22.53
N SER A 259 -22.69 -15.58 23.69
CA SER A 259 -23.86 -16.45 23.94
C SER A 259 -25.18 -15.85 23.48
N GLU A 260 -25.25 -14.52 23.33
CA GLU A 260 -26.50 -13.83 22.99
C GLU A 260 -26.36 -13.05 21.67
N PRO A 261 -27.38 -13.05 20.79
CA PRO A 261 -27.39 -12.22 19.60
C PRO A 261 -27.20 -10.73 19.92
N GLY A 262 -26.41 -10.05 19.10
CA GLY A 262 -26.11 -8.63 19.29
C GLY A 262 -24.81 -8.21 18.64
N LEU A 263 -24.57 -6.90 18.64
CA LEU A 263 -23.35 -6.29 18.16
C LEU A 263 -22.38 -6.05 19.31
N ILE A 264 -21.13 -6.50 19.17
CA ILE A 264 -20.10 -6.36 20.19
C ILE A 264 -18.85 -5.71 19.59
N ARG A 265 -18.25 -4.81 20.37
CA ARG A 265 -16.89 -4.29 20.18
C ARG A 265 -16.14 -4.47 21.50
N LEU A 266 -15.01 -5.16 21.44
CA LEU A 266 -14.14 -5.40 22.58
C LEU A 266 -13.06 -4.33 22.65
N ILE A 267 -12.60 -4.01 23.85
CA ILE A 267 -11.54 -3.02 24.06
C ILE A 267 -10.33 -3.72 24.67
N ALA A 268 -9.14 -3.41 24.16
CA ALA A 268 -7.86 -3.83 24.73
C ALA A 268 -7.03 -2.58 25.08
N GLU A 269 -6.46 -2.55 26.28
CA GLU A 269 -5.68 -1.43 26.80
C GLU A 269 -4.35 -1.90 27.37
N ALA A 270 -3.25 -1.31 26.91
CA ALA A 270 -1.92 -1.47 27.50
C ALA A 270 -1.54 -0.18 28.26
N GLU A 271 -2.01 -0.06 29.50
CA GLU A 271 -1.89 1.17 30.30
C GLU A 271 -0.45 1.68 30.42
N ARG A 272 0.54 0.78 30.57
CA ARG A 272 1.96 1.15 30.68
C ARG A 272 2.46 1.94 29.46
N HIS A 273 1.91 1.65 28.28
CA HIS A 273 2.29 2.26 27.01
C HIS A 273 1.29 3.33 26.55
N GLY A 274 0.18 3.53 27.27
CA GLY A 274 -0.87 4.47 26.87
C GLY A 274 -1.62 4.07 25.60
N LEU A 275 -1.58 2.78 25.22
CA LEU A 275 -2.18 2.30 23.97
C LEU A 275 -3.55 1.69 24.22
N ARG A 276 -4.47 1.92 23.29
CA ARG A 276 -5.84 1.40 23.31
C ARG A 276 -6.27 0.96 21.92
N ALA A 277 -6.94 -0.17 21.85
CA ALA A 277 -7.57 -0.69 20.64
C ALA A 277 -9.03 -1.02 20.89
N VAL A 278 -9.88 -0.76 19.90
CA VAL A 278 -11.24 -1.29 19.82
C VAL A 278 -11.25 -2.35 18.73
N SER A 279 -11.90 -3.49 18.96
CA SER A 279 -12.04 -4.51 17.94
C SER A 279 -12.87 -4.01 16.77
N ASN A 280 -12.72 -4.65 15.61
CA ASN A 280 -13.76 -4.56 14.60
C ASN A 280 -15.12 -4.97 15.18
N PRO A 281 -16.24 -4.48 14.62
CA PRO A 281 -17.56 -4.94 15.02
C PRO A 281 -17.71 -6.45 14.79
N ILE A 282 -18.24 -7.13 15.79
CA ILE A 282 -18.58 -8.56 15.78
C ILE A 282 -20.08 -8.66 15.96
N LEU A 283 -20.79 -9.10 14.92
CA LEU A 283 -22.23 -9.29 14.94
C LEU A 283 -22.57 -10.75 15.23
N CYS A 284 -23.03 -11.03 16.45
CA CYS A 284 -23.59 -12.33 16.81
C CYS A 284 -25.04 -12.39 16.30
N LYS A 285 -25.30 -13.25 15.31
CA LYS A 285 -26.62 -13.46 14.73
C LYS A 285 -27.17 -14.81 15.18
N GLU A 286 -28.43 -14.86 15.57
CA GLU A 286 -29.11 -16.12 15.93
C GLU A 286 -28.90 -17.22 14.88
N GLN A 287 -28.94 -16.82 13.61
CA GLN A 287 -28.55 -17.65 12.47
C GLN A 287 -28.06 -16.76 11.33
N HIS A 288 -27.24 -17.32 10.45
CA HIS A 288 -26.84 -16.68 9.20
C HIS A 288 -26.70 -17.71 8.07
N ASP A 289 -26.99 -17.29 6.84
CA ASP A 289 -26.73 -18.07 5.62
C ASP A 289 -25.36 -17.75 5.00
N ARG A 290 -24.78 -16.62 5.38
CA ARG A 290 -23.48 -16.11 4.90
C ARG A 290 -22.65 -15.53 6.03
N ARG A 291 -21.34 -15.70 5.90
CA ARG A 291 -20.30 -15.01 6.67
C ARG A 291 -19.79 -13.81 5.88
N LEU A 292 -19.26 -12.84 6.61
CA LEU A 292 -18.45 -11.77 6.02
C LEU A 292 -16.98 -12.14 6.22
N LEU A 293 -16.32 -12.50 5.12
CA LEU A 293 -14.93 -12.93 5.08
C LEU A 293 -14.04 -11.82 4.52
N TRP A 294 -12.84 -11.69 5.07
CA TRP A 294 -11.86 -10.66 4.72
C TRP A 294 -10.66 -11.27 3.99
N GLY A 295 -10.18 -10.63 2.94
CA GLY A 295 -8.99 -11.11 2.24
C GLY A 295 -8.31 -10.05 1.40
N ASP A 296 -7.13 -10.41 0.90
CA ASP A 296 -6.29 -9.57 0.05
C ASP A 296 -5.94 -10.37 -1.22
N LEU A 297 -6.52 -9.95 -2.35
CA LEU A 297 -6.39 -10.68 -3.62
C LEU A 297 -5.25 -10.16 -4.48
N HIS A 298 -4.68 -9.01 -4.18
CA HIS A 298 -3.54 -8.45 -4.89
C HIS A 298 -2.50 -7.92 -3.90
N CYS A 299 -1.52 -8.77 -3.62
CA CYS A 299 -0.37 -8.45 -2.77
C CYS A 299 0.87 -9.26 -3.21
N HIS A 300 2.07 -8.85 -2.82
CA HIS A 300 3.29 -9.36 -3.42
C HIS A 300 4.25 -10.09 -2.49
N GLY A 301 4.88 -11.14 -3.02
CA GLY A 301 5.93 -11.91 -2.37
C GLY A 301 7.23 -11.88 -3.15
N TRP A 302 8.05 -12.92 -2.98
CA TRP A 302 9.28 -13.11 -3.72
C TRP A 302 9.05 -13.17 -5.24
N GLY A 303 9.73 -12.30 -6.00
CA GLY A 303 9.65 -12.29 -7.46
C GLY A 303 9.43 -10.92 -8.08
N ASP A 304 10.14 -9.89 -7.61
CA ASP A 304 10.20 -8.59 -8.31
C ASP A 304 11.64 -8.16 -8.54
N ILE A 305 12.09 -8.27 -9.80
CA ILE A 305 13.44 -7.85 -10.22
C ILE A 305 13.53 -6.35 -10.52
N SER A 306 12.40 -5.67 -10.64
CA SER A 306 12.33 -4.29 -11.09
C SER A 306 12.64 -3.30 -9.96
N MET A 307 12.30 -3.64 -8.71
CA MET A 307 12.39 -2.74 -7.55
C MET A 307 13.54 -3.02 -6.59
N SER A 308 14.25 -4.13 -6.75
CA SER A 308 15.33 -4.57 -5.84
C SER A 308 14.87 -4.75 -4.38
N LEU A 309 13.55 -4.87 -4.15
CA LEU A 309 12.96 -5.08 -2.84
C LEU A 309 12.52 -6.52 -2.61
N LEU A 310 12.04 -7.18 -3.68
CA LEU A 310 11.46 -8.51 -3.59
C LEU A 310 12.21 -9.57 -4.41
N ASP A 311 13.47 -9.32 -4.78
CA ASP A 311 14.26 -10.25 -5.62
C ASP A 311 14.80 -11.45 -4.83
N ASP A 312 15.07 -11.29 -3.53
CA ASP A 312 15.58 -12.36 -2.65
C ASP A 312 14.48 -12.89 -1.70
N PRO A 313 14.31 -14.21 -1.51
CA PRO A 313 13.27 -14.78 -0.65
C PRO A 313 13.57 -14.62 0.85
N THR A 314 13.52 -13.38 1.36
CA THR A 314 13.74 -13.09 2.78
C THR A 314 12.65 -13.73 3.65
N PHE A 315 12.89 -13.76 4.97
CA PHE A 315 11.93 -14.25 5.95
C PHE A 315 10.55 -13.55 5.87
N LYS A 316 10.51 -12.35 5.30
CA LYS A 316 9.28 -11.57 5.19
C LYS A 316 8.52 -11.82 3.89
N ILE A 317 9.23 -12.07 2.78
CA ILE A 317 8.62 -12.05 1.45
C ILE A 317 8.41 -13.44 0.84
N HIS A 318 8.99 -14.48 1.44
CA HIS A 318 8.79 -15.85 1.00
C HIS A 318 7.28 -16.20 0.98
N PRO A 319 6.74 -16.87 -0.07
CA PRO A 319 5.30 -17.12 -0.21
C PRO A 319 4.63 -17.76 1.02
N GLU A 320 5.28 -18.75 1.63
CA GLU A 320 4.80 -19.37 2.89
C GLU A 320 4.62 -18.34 4.02
N ARG A 321 5.58 -17.41 4.16
CA ARG A 321 5.56 -16.38 5.20
C ARG A 321 4.52 -15.30 4.92
N ARG A 322 4.21 -15.06 3.65
CA ARG A 322 3.11 -14.17 3.25
C ARG A 322 1.75 -14.69 3.67
N HIS A 323 1.46 -15.96 3.41
CA HIS A 323 0.24 -16.59 3.91
C HIS A 323 0.19 -16.62 5.45
N GLU A 324 1.32 -16.89 6.12
CA GLU A 324 1.40 -16.79 7.59
C GLU A 324 1.05 -15.38 8.10
N GLN A 325 1.59 -14.32 7.47
CA GLN A 325 1.26 -12.93 7.80
C GLN A 325 -0.24 -12.65 7.63
N LEU A 326 -0.81 -12.95 6.46
CA LEU A 326 -2.23 -12.75 6.16
C LEU A 326 -3.12 -13.44 7.21
N ARG A 327 -2.81 -14.70 7.54
CA ARG A 327 -3.59 -15.51 8.48
C ARG A 327 -3.44 -15.07 9.93
N ARG A 328 -2.21 -14.80 10.39
CA ARG A 328 -1.93 -14.60 11.83
C ARG A 328 -1.93 -13.14 12.24
N VAL A 329 -1.32 -12.28 11.43
CA VAL A 329 -1.20 -10.84 11.72
C VAL A 329 -2.40 -10.11 11.12
N GLY A 330 -2.65 -10.34 9.84
CA GLY A 330 -3.77 -9.77 9.13
C GLY A 330 -5.11 -10.29 9.63
N ARG A 331 -5.18 -11.49 10.22
CA ARG A 331 -6.41 -12.24 10.55
C ARG A 331 -7.38 -12.31 9.36
N LEU A 332 -6.85 -12.47 8.16
CA LEU A 332 -7.63 -12.61 6.93
C LEU A 332 -8.04 -14.06 6.74
N ASP A 333 -9.20 -14.25 6.12
CA ASP A 333 -9.81 -15.54 5.84
C ASP A 333 -9.31 -16.13 4.50
N PHE A 334 -8.79 -15.29 3.60
CA PHE A 334 -8.19 -15.72 2.34
C PHE A 334 -7.13 -14.73 1.83
N GLY A 335 -6.29 -15.16 0.90
CA GLY A 335 -5.42 -14.24 0.18
C GLY A 335 -4.64 -14.87 -0.96
N ALA A 336 -4.14 -14.01 -1.85
CA ALA A 336 -3.49 -14.41 -3.10
C ALA A 336 -2.16 -13.67 -3.32
N PRO A 337 -1.16 -13.85 -2.43
CA PRO A 337 0.15 -13.28 -2.67
C PRO A 337 0.75 -13.85 -3.96
N GLY A 338 1.20 -12.97 -4.86
CA GLY A 338 1.81 -13.34 -6.14
C GLY A 338 3.13 -12.61 -6.39
N PRO A 339 3.91 -12.99 -7.41
CA PRO A 339 5.02 -12.15 -7.87
C PRO A 339 4.48 -10.97 -8.69
N ALA A 340 5.15 -9.81 -8.60
CA ALA A 340 4.81 -8.60 -9.37
C ALA A 340 5.49 -8.63 -10.75
N VAL A 341 6.84 -8.62 -10.73
CA VAL A 341 7.68 -8.59 -11.94
C VAL A 341 8.77 -9.66 -11.85
N PRO A 342 8.44 -10.96 -11.94
CA PRO A 342 9.43 -12.00 -11.79
C PRO A 342 10.35 -12.08 -13.03
N PRO A 343 11.53 -12.70 -12.89
CA PRO A 343 12.33 -13.07 -14.05
C PRO A 343 11.59 -14.11 -14.91
N ILE A 344 12.09 -14.33 -16.12
CA ILE A 344 11.59 -15.37 -17.02
C ILE A 344 11.59 -16.71 -16.28
N GLN A 345 10.46 -17.44 -16.35
CA GLN A 345 10.23 -18.61 -15.51
C GLN A 345 11.28 -19.71 -15.74
N GLU A 346 11.75 -19.88 -16.98
CA GLU A 346 12.78 -20.84 -17.32
C GLU A 346 14.09 -20.61 -16.56
N ASP A 347 14.40 -19.37 -16.19
CA ASP A 347 15.61 -18.99 -15.47
C ASP A 347 15.50 -19.23 -13.95
N ARG A 348 14.27 -19.15 -13.39
CA ARG A 348 13.99 -19.36 -11.95
C ARG A 348 12.72 -20.18 -11.69
N PRO A 349 12.67 -21.46 -12.09
CA PRO A 349 11.48 -22.30 -11.92
C PRO A 349 11.11 -22.57 -10.46
N GLU A 350 12.06 -22.42 -9.53
CA GLU A 350 11.84 -22.54 -8.09
C GLU A 350 10.92 -21.45 -7.52
N LEU A 351 10.82 -20.28 -8.15
CA LEU A 351 9.98 -19.17 -7.70
C LEU A 351 8.50 -19.58 -7.72
N TRP A 352 7.99 -20.03 -8.87
CA TRP A 352 6.59 -20.45 -8.97
C TRP A 352 6.30 -21.69 -8.13
N ARG A 353 7.26 -22.62 -8.02
CA ARG A 353 7.16 -23.79 -7.14
C ARG A 353 6.97 -23.39 -5.67
N ALA A 354 7.59 -22.29 -5.21
CA ALA A 354 7.41 -21.79 -3.85
C ALA A 354 5.96 -21.32 -3.60
N TYR A 355 5.33 -20.63 -4.56
CA TYR A 355 3.91 -20.25 -4.48
C TYR A 355 2.99 -21.47 -4.53
N GLN A 356 3.25 -22.41 -5.43
CA GLN A 356 2.53 -23.68 -5.52
C GLN A 356 2.59 -24.48 -4.21
N GLN A 357 3.75 -24.48 -3.54
CA GLN A 357 3.92 -25.15 -2.27
C GLN A 357 3.19 -24.42 -1.15
N ALA A 358 3.29 -23.08 -1.11
CA ALA A 358 2.61 -22.27 -0.10
C ALA A 358 1.08 -22.39 -0.22
N TYR A 359 0.54 -22.41 -1.44
CA TYR A 359 -0.87 -22.72 -1.71
C TYR A 359 -1.30 -24.03 -1.07
N ARG A 360 -0.51 -25.11 -1.22
CA ARG A 360 -0.86 -26.42 -0.68
C ARG A 360 -0.72 -26.49 0.84
N ASN A 361 0.29 -25.83 1.40
CA ASN A 361 0.61 -25.89 2.82
C ASN A 361 -0.37 -25.11 3.69
N ASN A 362 -0.98 -24.06 3.13
CA ASN A 362 -1.80 -23.12 3.90
C ASN A 362 -3.31 -23.34 3.75
N ASP A 363 -3.76 -24.26 2.88
CA ASP A 363 -5.18 -24.50 2.68
C ASP A 363 -5.80 -25.21 3.89
N GLU A 364 -6.58 -24.46 4.66
CA GLU A 364 -7.27 -24.93 5.84
C GLU A 364 -8.75 -24.50 5.78
N PRO A 365 -9.58 -25.24 5.03
CA PRO A 365 -11.01 -24.94 4.90
C PRO A 365 -11.69 -24.75 6.26
N GLY A 366 -12.49 -23.69 6.38
CA GLY A 366 -13.09 -23.24 7.63
C GLY A 366 -12.28 -22.17 8.34
N THR A 367 -10.96 -22.08 8.09
CA THR A 367 -10.05 -21.15 8.76
C THR A 367 -9.38 -20.18 7.79
N TYR A 368 -8.72 -20.68 6.75
CA TYR A 368 -7.94 -19.86 5.81
C TYR A 368 -7.84 -20.52 4.42
N VAL A 369 -8.05 -19.72 3.37
CA VAL A 369 -7.98 -20.18 1.97
C VAL A 369 -6.90 -19.42 1.18
N PRO A 370 -5.80 -20.07 0.78
CA PRO A 370 -4.80 -19.48 -0.11
C PRO A 370 -5.26 -19.59 -1.57
N PHE A 371 -5.00 -18.57 -2.39
CA PHE A 371 -5.13 -18.63 -3.84
C PHE A 371 -3.76 -18.48 -4.52
N LEU A 372 -3.60 -19.07 -5.71
CA LEU A 372 -2.46 -18.79 -6.57
C LEU A 372 -2.76 -17.55 -7.39
N ALA A 373 -1.81 -16.61 -7.43
CA ALA A 373 -1.93 -15.43 -8.26
C ALA A 373 -0.58 -14.96 -8.80
N SER A 374 -0.63 -14.15 -9.85
CA SER A 374 0.51 -13.39 -10.37
C SER A 374 -0.01 -12.16 -11.08
N GLU A 375 0.70 -11.05 -10.90
CA GLU A 375 0.47 -9.86 -11.70
C GLU A 375 0.96 -10.10 -13.14
N VAL A 376 0.22 -9.58 -14.10
CA VAL A 376 0.56 -9.57 -15.52
C VAL A 376 0.43 -8.14 -16.06
N HIS A 377 1.32 -7.79 -16.97
CA HIS A 377 1.42 -6.44 -17.53
C HIS A 377 1.11 -6.39 -19.04
N PRO A 378 -0.15 -6.56 -19.46
CA PRO A 378 -0.60 -6.37 -20.83
C PRO A 378 -0.26 -5.00 -21.39
N ARG A 379 0.51 -4.96 -22.48
CA ARG A 379 0.78 -3.74 -23.23
C ARG A 379 0.48 -3.96 -24.72
N PRO A 380 -0.52 -3.26 -25.30
CA PRO A 380 -1.53 -2.43 -24.63
C PRO A 380 -2.49 -3.28 -23.78
N GLY A 381 -3.28 -2.63 -22.92
CA GLY A 381 -4.37 -3.28 -22.20
C GLY A 381 -4.54 -2.86 -20.75
N GLY A 382 -3.46 -2.54 -20.03
CA GLY A 382 -3.47 -2.29 -18.59
C GLY A 382 -3.12 -3.52 -17.76
N ASP A 383 -2.79 -3.36 -16.49
CA ASP A 383 -2.36 -4.47 -15.63
C ASP A 383 -3.54 -5.30 -15.12
N ARG A 384 -3.31 -6.60 -14.90
CA ARG A 384 -4.25 -7.49 -14.22
C ARG A 384 -3.49 -8.32 -13.22
N ASN A 385 -4.20 -8.72 -12.17
CA ASN A 385 -3.79 -9.86 -11.38
C ASN A 385 -4.58 -11.10 -11.84
N VAL A 386 -3.87 -12.18 -12.18
CA VAL A 386 -4.44 -13.44 -12.64
C VAL A 386 -4.54 -14.38 -11.45
N ILE A 387 -5.76 -14.66 -10.99
CA ILE A 387 -6.02 -15.46 -9.80
C ILE A 387 -6.62 -16.80 -10.22
N TYR A 388 -6.03 -17.91 -9.74
CA TYR A 388 -6.52 -19.26 -10.01
C TYR A 388 -7.32 -19.79 -8.82
N ARG A 389 -8.49 -20.37 -9.10
CA ARG A 389 -9.27 -21.10 -8.09
C ARG A 389 -8.52 -22.33 -7.63
N GLU A 390 -8.08 -23.13 -8.59
CA GLU A 390 -7.43 -24.43 -8.38
C GLU A 390 -5.91 -24.33 -8.51
N TRP A 391 -5.23 -25.35 -8.00
CA TRP A 391 -3.80 -25.51 -8.24
C TRP A 391 -3.52 -25.66 -9.75
N THR A 392 -2.46 -25.01 -10.24
CA THR A 392 -2.07 -25.04 -11.65
C THR A 392 -0.57 -25.21 -11.83
N GLU A 393 -0.16 -25.93 -12.87
CA GLU A 393 1.23 -25.95 -13.35
C GLU A 393 1.59 -24.67 -14.12
N THR A 394 0.60 -24.11 -14.82
CA THR A 394 0.75 -22.92 -15.65
C THR A 394 1.08 -21.70 -14.81
N TYR A 395 2.18 -21.03 -15.15
CA TYR A 395 2.50 -19.69 -14.70
C TYR A 395 2.09 -18.71 -15.82
N PRO A 396 1.33 -17.64 -15.52
CA PRO A 396 0.89 -16.71 -16.54
C PRO A 396 2.08 -15.85 -17.06
N PRO A 397 2.04 -15.38 -18.32
CA PRO A 397 3.11 -14.54 -18.85
C PRO A 397 3.12 -13.15 -18.19
N THR A 398 4.23 -12.80 -17.52
CA THR A 398 4.41 -11.50 -16.84
C THR A 398 4.26 -10.31 -17.78
N PHE A 399 4.90 -10.35 -18.96
CA PHE A 399 4.78 -9.30 -19.98
C PHE A 399 4.17 -9.90 -21.24
N CYS A 400 3.02 -9.40 -21.63
CA CYS A 400 2.22 -9.92 -22.73
C CYS A 400 1.35 -8.82 -23.36
N THR A 401 0.55 -9.18 -24.34
CA THR A 401 -0.53 -8.37 -24.89
C THR A 401 -1.87 -8.76 -24.26
N MET A 402 -2.84 -7.85 -24.28
CA MET A 402 -4.17 -8.20 -23.77
C MET A 402 -4.89 -9.25 -24.61
N ASP A 403 -4.58 -9.35 -25.92
CA ASP A 403 -5.11 -10.43 -26.77
C ASP A 403 -4.64 -11.81 -26.31
N GLU A 404 -3.39 -11.94 -25.86
CA GLU A 404 -2.86 -13.19 -25.29
C GLU A 404 -3.56 -13.53 -23.96
N VAL A 405 -3.73 -12.54 -23.07
CA VAL A 405 -4.46 -12.73 -21.80
C VAL A 405 -5.91 -13.17 -22.06
N MET A 406 -6.60 -12.54 -23.00
CA MET A 406 -7.97 -12.93 -23.36
C MET A 406 -8.01 -14.33 -24.00
N ALA A 407 -7.06 -14.66 -24.87
CA ALA A 407 -7.02 -15.98 -25.51
C ALA A 407 -6.74 -17.11 -24.51
N GLU A 408 -5.90 -16.86 -23.50
CA GLU A 408 -5.50 -17.88 -22.53
C GLU A 408 -6.47 -18.00 -21.34
N PHE A 409 -6.91 -16.86 -20.80
CA PHE A 409 -7.67 -16.80 -19.55
C PHE A 409 -9.09 -16.29 -19.73
N GLY A 410 -9.39 -15.63 -20.85
CA GLY A 410 -10.62 -14.89 -21.07
C GLY A 410 -11.88 -15.73 -20.86
N ASP A 411 -11.89 -17.01 -21.23
CA ASP A 411 -13.05 -17.91 -21.10
C ASP A 411 -12.91 -18.98 -19.99
N ARG A 412 -11.90 -18.86 -19.10
CA ARG A 412 -11.67 -19.83 -18.03
C ARG A 412 -12.54 -19.55 -16.80
N GLU A 413 -13.38 -20.51 -16.42
CA GLU A 413 -14.23 -20.39 -15.22
C GLU A 413 -13.44 -20.48 -13.90
N ASP A 414 -12.27 -21.12 -13.93
CA ASP A 414 -11.37 -21.31 -12.79
C ASP A 414 -10.30 -20.20 -12.67
N VAL A 415 -10.38 -19.16 -13.49
CA VAL A 415 -9.52 -17.97 -13.44
C VAL A 415 -10.35 -16.70 -13.29
N ILE A 416 -9.92 -15.80 -12.42
CA ILE A 416 -10.45 -14.45 -12.30
C ILE A 416 -9.35 -13.49 -12.75
N LEU A 417 -9.70 -12.60 -13.67
CA LEU A 417 -8.91 -11.41 -13.96
C LEU A 417 -9.38 -10.28 -13.04
N GLU A 418 -8.49 -9.80 -12.19
CA GLU A 418 -8.66 -8.61 -11.37
C GLU A 418 -8.07 -7.42 -12.11
N ALA A 419 -8.91 -6.45 -12.49
CA ALA A 419 -8.45 -5.18 -13.02
C ALA A 419 -8.03 -4.27 -11.86
N HIS A 420 -6.84 -3.67 -11.94
CA HIS A 420 -6.31 -2.80 -10.90
C HIS A 420 -5.48 -1.65 -11.50
N ILE A 421 -5.08 -0.70 -10.64
CA ILE A 421 -4.23 0.43 -11.03
C ILE A 421 -2.86 0.31 -10.34
N GLY A 422 -1.95 -0.42 -10.98
CA GLY A 422 -0.52 -0.49 -10.67
C GLY A 422 0.28 0.31 -11.70
N GLY A 423 0.66 -0.29 -12.82
CA GLY A 423 1.36 0.41 -13.91
C GLY A 423 0.45 1.10 -14.94
N GLY A 424 -0.52 0.38 -15.50
CA GLY A 424 -1.36 0.87 -16.60
C GLY A 424 -2.86 0.66 -16.39
N PRO A 425 -3.73 1.66 -16.65
CA PRO A 425 -5.16 1.51 -16.48
C PRO A 425 -5.79 0.57 -17.52
N PRO A 426 -6.91 -0.11 -17.20
CA PRO A 426 -7.62 -0.96 -18.14
C PRO A 426 -8.14 -0.18 -19.35
N GLN A 427 -7.98 -0.75 -20.55
CA GLN A 427 -8.39 -0.14 -21.83
C GLN A 427 -9.68 -0.77 -22.38
N TRP A 428 -10.78 -0.63 -21.64
CA TRP A 428 -12.06 -1.31 -21.90
C TRP A 428 -12.81 -0.97 -23.21
N TYR A 429 -12.42 0.10 -23.90
CA TYR A 429 -12.94 0.38 -25.23
C TYR A 429 -12.38 -0.57 -26.28
N ASP A 430 -11.10 -0.92 -26.14
CA ASP A 430 -10.36 -1.73 -27.11
C ASP A 430 -10.38 -3.21 -26.70
N TYR A 431 -10.38 -3.51 -25.39
CA TYR A 431 -10.30 -4.87 -24.84
C TYR A 431 -11.44 -5.17 -23.87
N ARG A 432 -12.26 -6.18 -24.19
CA ARG A 432 -13.44 -6.58 -23.40
C ARG A 432 -13.38 -8.07 -23.02
N PRO A 433 -12.56 -8.45 -22.03
CA PRO A 433 -12.50 -9.83 -21.55
C PRO A 433 -13.88 -10.27 -21.03
N SER A 434 -14.28 -11.51 -21.34
CA SER A 434 -15.54 -12.10 -20.86
C SER A 434 -15.48 -12.44 -19.36
N HIS A 435 -14.29 -12.74 -18.82
CA HIS A 435 -14.07 -13.11 -17.41
C HIS A 435 -13.15 -12.12 -16.64
N GLU A 436 -13.54 -10.84 -16.58
CA GLU A 436 -12.92 -9.81 -15.71
C GLU A 436 -13.95 -9.28 -14.69
N PRO A 437 -14.39 -10.13 -13.74
CA PRO A 437 -15.49 -9.81 -12.85
C PRO A 437 -15.05 -8.96 -11.66
N LEU A 438 -13.75 -8.66 -11.49
CA LEU A 438 -13.21 -8.12 -10.26
C LEU A 438 -12.45 -6.81 -10.53
N LEU A 439 -12.81 -5.76 -9.80
CA LEU A 439 -12.23 -4.43 -9.93
C LEU A 439 -11.71 -3.95 -8.57
N GLU A 440 -10.41 -3.69 -8.53
CA GLU A 440 -9.74 -3.01 -7.41
C GLU A 440 -10.04 -1.50 -7.47
N VAL A 441 -10.82 -1.00 -6.52
CA VAL A 441 -11.15 0.44 -6.40
C VAL A 441 -10.25 1.16 -5.40
N ALA A 442 -9.43 0.44 -4.64
CA ALA A 442 -8.44 1.00 -3.75
C ALA A 442 -7.28 0.02 -3.53
N SER A 443 -6.06 0.55 -3.48
CA SER A 443 -4.88 -0.19 -3.03
C SER A 443 -3.88 0.69 -2.29
N GLY A 444 -2.72 0.14 -1.93
CA GLY A 444 -1.61 0.90 -1.36
C GLY A 444 -1.18 2.08 -2.24
N HIS A 445 -1.53 2.07 -3.52
CA HIS A 445 -1.30 3.17 -4.46
C HIS A 445 -2.34 4.28 -4.41
N GLY A 446 -3.54 4.08 -3.84
CA GLY A 446 -4.56 5.13 -3.81
C GLY A 446 -5.99 4.62 -3.86
N CYS A 447 -6.91 5.59 -3.92
CA CYS A 447 -8.31 5.36 -4.28
C CYS A 447 -8.50 5.57 -5.79
N PHE A 448 -9.25 4.66 -6.42
CA PHE A 448 -9.48 4.56 -7.86
C PHE A 448 -10.97 4.44 -8.19
N GLU A 449 -11.85 5.04 -7.40
CA GLU A 449 -13.30 5.01 -7.65
C GLU A 449 -13.68 5.52 -9.06
N TRP A 450 -12.86 6.40 -9.66
CA TRP A 450 -13.03 6.81 -11.06
C TRP A 450 -12.98 5.64 -12.05
N VAL A 451 -12.27 4.55 -11.73
CA VAL A 451 -12.19 3.34 -12.55
C VAL A 451 -13.51 2.56 -12.47
N LEU A 452 -14.15 2.51 -11.30
CA LEU A 452 -15.51 1.96 -11.16
C LEU A 452 -16.48 2.77 -12.02
N GLN A 453 -16.39 4.09 -11.96
CA GLN A 453 -17.19 5.00 -12.77
C GLN A 453 -16.94 4.80 -14.27
N TRP A 454 -15.70 4.54 -14.67
CA TRP A 454 -15.37 4.15 -16.04
C TRP A 454 -16.01 2.81 -16.39
N ALA A 455 -15.85 1.77 -15.56
CA ALA A 455 -16.39 0.44 -15.79
C ALA A 455 -17.90 0.51 -16.08
N LEU A 456 -18.65 1.22 -15.22
CA LEU A 456 -20.08 1.44 -15.36
C LEU A 456 -20.44 2.10 -16.70
N ARG A 457 -19.72 3.15 -17.12
CA ARG A 457 -19.93 3.81 -18.42
C ARG A 457 -19.64 2.90 -19.62
N CYS A 458 -18.66 2.00 -19.48
CA CYS A 458 -18.37 1.02 -20.51
C CYS A 458 -19.34 -0.17 -20.51
N GLY A 459 -20.33 -0.20 -19.60
CA GLY A 459 -21.31 -1.28 -19.46
C GLY A 459 -20.79 -2.50 -18.68
N PHE A 460 -19.63 -2.41 -18.04
CA PHE A 460 -19.12 -3.47 -17.19
C PHE A 460 -19.89 -3.53 -15.87
N ARG A 461 -20.02 -4.73 -15.33
CA ARG A 461 -20.69 -5.01 -14.06
C ARG A 461 -19.72 -5.72 -13.11
N PRO A 462 -18.69 -5.04 -12.57
CA PRO A 462 -17.65 -5.69 -11.76
C PRO A 462 -18.11 -5.88 -10.29
N ALA A 463 -17.58 -6.91 -9.65
CA ALA A 463 -17.41 -7.00 -8.20
C ALA A 463 -16.36 -5.95 -7.78
N VAL A 464 -16.64 -5.22 -6.71
CA VAL A 464 -15.75 -4.19 -6.17
C VAL A 464 -14.97 -4.74 -4.98
N ILE A 465 -13.65 -4.53 -4.99
CA ILE A 465 -12.74 -4.90 -3.88
C ILE A 465 -11.68 -3.83 -3.64
N GLY A 466 -11.07 -3.89 -2.45
CA GLY A 466 -9.77 -3.27 -2.20
C GLY A 466 -8.73 -4.38 -2.05
N SER A 467 -7.50 -4.11 -2.43
CA SER A 467 -6.38 -5.05 -2.27
C SER A 467 -5.12 -4.28 -1.91
N GLY A 468 -4.18 -4.88 -1.21
CA GLY A 468 -3.09 -4.12 -0.59
C GLY A 468 -2.08 -3.55 -1.58
N ASP A 469 -1.85 -4.25 -2.71
CA ASP A 469 -0.65 -4.09 -3.56
C ASP A 469 0.63 -4.06 -2.68
N THR A 470 0.61 -4.92 -1.65
CA THR A 470 1.57 -4.83 -0.56
C THR A 470 2.87 -5.48 -0.96
N HIS A 471 3.93 -4.67 -0.99
CA HIS A 471 5.30 -5.09 -1.19
C HIS A 471 5.96 -5.40 0.16
N LEU A 472 6.86 -4.58 0.71
CA LEU A 472 7.61 -4.95 1.92
C LEU A 472 6.87 -4.82 3.26
N ALA A 473 5.69 -4.20 3.30
CA ALA A 473 4.93 -4.12 4.55
C ALA A 473 4.43 -5.52 4.97
N THR A 474 4.09 -5.65 6.26
CA THR A 474 3.49 -6.87 6.79
C THR A 474 2.08 -7.02 6.24
N MET A 475 1.77 -8.15 5.59
CA MET A 475 0.47 -8.32 4.93
C MET A 475 -0.71 -8.30 5.91
N GLY A 476 -1.77 -7.59 5.54
CA GLY A 476 -2.97 -7.39 6.35
C GLY A 476 -2.77 -6.55 7.62
N ALA A 477 -1.54 -6.07 7.88
CA ALA A 477 -1.25 -5.13 8.95
C ALA A 477 -1.55 -3.68 8.52
N PRO A 478 -1.70 -2.76 9.48
CA PRO A 478 -1.71 -1.33 9.20
C PRO A 478 -0.53 -0.85 8.37
N ILE A 479 -0.74 0.19 7.57
CA ILE A 479 0.32 0.82 6.78
C ILE A 479 0.53 2.24 7.32
N ALA A 480 1.73 2.50 7.85
CA ALA A 480 2.09 3.85 8.29
C ALA A 480 2.40 4.74 7.09
N ALA A 481 2.46 6.05 7.30
CA ALA A 481 3.03 6.94 6.32
C ALA A 481 4.46 6.49 5.96
N LYS A 482 4.82 6.55 4.66
CA LYS A 482 6.10 6.01 4.15
C LYS A 482 6.98 7.12 3.60
N ASP A 483 8.29 6.92 3.70
CA ASP A 483 9.29 7.90 3.21
C ASP A 483 9.35 7.98 1.68
N TYR A 484 9.04 6.85 1.02
CA TYR A 484 9.37 6.63 -0.39
C TYR A 484 8.22 6.06 -1.24
N PHE A 485 7.13 5.60 -0.63
CA PHE A 485 6.12 4.77 -1.30
C PHE A 485 4.74 5.47 -1.34
N GLY A 486 4.21 5.66 -2.56
CA GLY A 486 2.91 6.27 -2.84
C GLY A 486 2.55 6.23 -4.33
N ARG A 487 1.73 7.18 -4.79
CA ARG A 487 1.14 7.24 -6.14
C ARG A 487 2.22 7.27 -7.23
N TRP A 488 1.95 6.63 -8.38
CA TRP A 488 2.91 6.49 -9.49
C TRP A 488 3.34 7.85 -10.09
N HIS A 489 4.48 7.82 -10.79
CA HIS A 489 5.08 8.94 -11.53
C HIS A 489 4.05 9.81 -12.28
N ASN A 490 4.23 11.14 -12.25
CA ASN A 490 3.54 12.17 -13.05
C ASN A 490 2.36 12.93 -12.40
N ILE A 491 2.24 12.96 -11.07
CA ILE A 491 1.40 14.01 -10.42
C ILE A 491 2.13 15.36 -10.26
N GLY A 492 3.36 15.48 -10.80
CA GLY A 492 4.15 16.71 -10.76
C GLY A 492 5.01 16.90 -9.49
N LEU A 493 5.02 15.91 -8.59
CA LEU A 493 5.93 15.88 -7.45
C LEU A 493 7.30 15.30 -7.83
N ASN A 494 8.35 15.83 -7.21
CA ASN A 494 9.70 15.28 -7.22
C ASN A 494 9.74 13.94 -6.48
N PHE A 495 8.84 13.74 -5.49
CA PHE A 495 8.75 12.54 -4.68
C PHE A 495 7.42 11.83 -4.77
N ARG A 496 7.46 10.52 -4.49
CA ARG A 496 6.23 9.79 -4.20
C ARG A 496 5.76 10.24 -2.83
N ASP A 497 4.47 10.53 -2.74
CA ASP A 497 3.81 10.80 -1.48
C ASP A 497 3.64 9.49 -0.68
N THR A 498 2.96 9.56 0.45
CA THR A 498 2.64 8.40 1.30
C THR A 498 1.52 7.55 0.67
N GLY A 499 1.57 6.24 0.92
CA GLY A 499 0.54 5.27 0.51
C GLY A 499 -0.83 5.48 1.19
N TYR A 500 -1.85 4.79 0.69
CA TYR A 500 -3.24 5.07 1.02
C TYR A 500 -3.85 4.08 2.02
N GLY A 501 -4.52 4.63 3.06
CA GLY A 501 -5.32 3.87 4.03
C GLY A 501 -4.53 2.87 4.87
N ASN A 502 -5.26 2.01 5.59
CA ASN A 502 -4.73 0.99 6.49
C ASN A 502 -4.34 -0.33 5.79
N GLY A 503 -4.07 -0.29 4.49
CA GLY A 503 -3.93 -1.48 3.63
C GLY A 503 -5.29 -1.99 3.14
N PRO A 504 -5.72 -1.62 1.92
CA PRO A 504 -7.02 -1.99 1.39
C PRO A 504 -7.24 -3.51 1.32
N ILE A 505 -8.47 -3.94 1.61
CA ILE A 505 -8.86 -5.35 1.65
C ILE A 505 -10.27 -5.57 1.11
N ALA A 506 -10.50 -6.79 0.61
CA ALA A 506 -11.75 -7.27 0.08
C ALA A 506 -12.61 -7.82 1.22
N ALA A 507 -13.90 -7.50 1.18
CA ALA A 507 -14.92 -8.09 2.02
C ALA A 507 -15.85 -8.94 1.15
N VAL A 508 -16.07 -10.20 1.50
CA VAL A 508 -16.80 -11.19 0.68
C VAL A 508 -17.90 -11.86 1.50
N TRP A 509 -19.14 -11.77 1.01
CA TRP A 509 -20.28 -12.47 1.60
C TRP A 509 -20.40 -13.89 1.02
N ALA A 510 -19.75 -14.85 1.69
CA ALA A 510 -19.72 -16.26 1.30
C ALA A 510 -20.45 -17.15 2.31
N ALA A 511 -20.94 -18.32 1.87
CA ALA A 511 -21.61 -19.25 2.79
C ALA A 511 -20.66 -19.80 3.87
N ARG A 512 -19.40 -20.02 3.50
CA ARG A 512 -18.36 -20.68 4.31
C ARG A 512 -16.98 -20.13 3.95
N CYS A 513 -16.01 -20.24 4.86
CA CYS A 513 -14.60 -20.01 4.56
C CYS A 513 -14.03 -21.21 3.78
N GLU A 514 -14.51 -21.39 2.56
CA GLU A 514 -14.11 -22.48 1.67
C GLU A 514 -13.88 -21.93 0.27
N ARG A 515 -12.84 -22.42 -0.41
CA ARG A 515 -12.40 -21.99 -1.74
C ARG A 515 -13.53 -21.80 -2.74
N ASN A 516 -14.40 -22.80 -2.91
CA ASN A 516 -15.50 -22.74 -3.87
C ASN A 516 -16.60 -21.75 -3.46
N GLU A 517 -16.85 -21.59 -2.17
CA GLU A 517 -17.87 -20.66 -1.65
C GLU A 517 -17.40 -19.21 -1.78
N ILE A 518 -16.13 -18.94 -1.48
CA ILE A 518 -15.49 -17.64 -1.69
C ILE A 518 -15.46 -17.30 -3.18
N TRP A 519 -14.98 -18.22 -4.02
CA TRP A 519 -14.95 -18.04 -5.47
C TRP A 519 -16.33 -17.74 -6.05
N LYS A 520 -17.35 -18.49 -5.61
CA LYS A 520 -18.74 -18.27 -6.01
C LYS A 520 -19.24 -16.90 -5.55
N ALA A 521 -18.92 -16.48 -4.33
CA ALA A 521 -19.31 -15.16 -3.83
C ALA A 521 -18.68 -14.01 -4.62
N ILE A 522 -17.41 -14.13 -5.01
CA ILE A 522 -16.75 -13.16 -5.88
C ILE A 522 -17.40 -13.13 -7.26
N ARG A 523 -17.64 -14.29 -7.88
CA ARG A 523 -18.32 -14.40 -9.19
C ARG A 523 -19.74 -13.83 -9.19
N ASP A 524 -20.47 -14.04 -8.09
CA ASP A 524 -21.80 -13.46 -7.87
C ASP A 524 -21.74 -12.00 -7.37
N ARG A 525 -20.55 -11.38 -7.35
CA ARG A 525 -20.30 -9.97 -7.00
C ARG A 525 -20.76 -9.57 -5.60
N ARG A 526 -20.78 -10.53 -4.68
CA ARG A 526 -21.16 -10.31 -3.29
C ARG A 526 -19.98 -9.79 -2.48
N THR A 527 -19.42 -8.69 -2.93
CA THR A 527 -18.20 -8.10 -2.36
C THR A 527 -18.39 -6.62 -2.07
N PHE A 528 -17.50 -6.08 -1.25
CA PHE A 528 -17.27 -4.65 -1.16
C PHE A 528 -15.80 -4.40 -0.81
N ALA A 529 -15.35 -3.18 -1.07
CA ALA A 529 -13.99 -2.74 -0.79
C ALA A 529 -13.93 -1.97 0.52
N THR A 530 -12.81 -2.07 1.22
CA THR A 530 -12.46 -1.15 2.32
C THR A 530 -10.99 -0.77 2.21
N THR A 531 -10.59 0.34 2.82
CA THR A 531 -9.18 0.73 2.93
C THR A 531 -8.42 0.01 4.05
N GLY A 532 -9.03 -0.98 4.70
CA GLY A 532 -8.44 -1.80 5.75
C GLY A 532 -9.32 -1.92 7.01
N ALA A 533 -10.28 -1.02 7.20
CA ALA A 533 -11.28 -1.09 8.26
C ALA A 533 -12.30 -2.21 8.00
N ARG A 534 -12.47 -3.10 8.98
CA ARG A 534 -13.41 -4.24 8.90
C ARG A 534 -14.86 -3.84 9.17
N ILE A 535 -15.37 -2.92 8.37
CA ILE A 535 -16.75 -2.42 8.43
C ILE A 535 -17.69 -3.54 7.99
N ILE A 536 -18.76 -3.80 8.73
CA ILE A 536 -19.86 -4.64 8.23
C ILE A 536 -20.76 -3.71 7.41
N LEU A 537 -20.84 -3.91 6.09
CA LEU A 537 -21.67 -3.10 5.19
C LEU A 537 -22.66 -3.98 4.43
N ALA A 538 -23.94 -3.62 4.51
CA ALA A 538 -25.02 -4.19 3.73
C ALA A 538 -25.82 -3.08 3.04
N VAL A 539 -26.01 -3.22 1.73
CA VAL A 539 -26.79 -2.30 0.90
C VAL A 539 -27.79 -3.13 0.11
N ASP A 540 -29.02 -2.65 0.05
CA ASP A 540 -30.13 -3.31 -0.60
C ASP A 540 -31.01 -2.30 -1.36
N VAL A 541 -31.54 -2.71 -2.52
CA VAL A 541 -32.55 -1.96 -3.27
C VAL A 541 -33.75 -2.87 -3.51
N ASN A 542 -34.92 -2.55 -2.93
CA ASN A 542 -36.16 -3.32 -3.06
C ASN A 542 -36.01 -4.83 -2.76
N GLY A 543 -35.19 -5.20 -1.77
CA GLY A 543 -34.90 -6.60 -1.39
C GLY A 543 -33.78 -7.27 -2.19
N HIS A 544 -33.07 -6.53 -3.05
CA HIS A 544 -31.92 -7.01 -3.80
C HIS A 544 -30.61 -6.46 -3.24
N THR A 545 -29.74 -7.35 -2.78
CA THR A 545 -28.44 -7.00 -2.17
C THR A 545 -27.40 -6.52 -3.17
N ALA A 546 -26.38 -5.79 -2.70
CA ALA A 546 -25.14 -5.45 -3.42
C ALA A 546 -24.63 -6.58 -4.34
N GLY A 547 -24.28 -6.23 -5.59
CA GLY A 547 -23.85 -7.18 -6.64
C GLY A 547 -24.97 -7.71 -7.55
N SER A 548 -26.23 -7.56 -7.14
CA SER A 548 -27.39 -8.11 -7.87
C SER A 548 -27.72 -7.33 -9.14
N GLU A 549 -28.36 -8.02 -10.08
CA GLU A 549 -29.05 -7.44 -11.22
C GLU A 549 -30.54 -7.71 -11.08
N ALA A 550 -31.36 -6.66 -10.98
CA ALA A 550 -32.76 -6.78 -10.58
C ALA A 550 -33.70 -5.94 -11.44
N LYS A 551 -34.86 -6.51 -11.76
CA LYS A 551 -36.00 -5.73 -12.25
C LYS A 551 -36.79 -5.23 -11.06
N ILE A 552 -36.98 -3.92 -10.95
CA ILE A 552 -37.69 -3.28 -9.83
C ILE A 552 -38.91 -2.50 -10.33
N ALA A 553 -39.82 -2.17 -9.41
CA ALA A 553 -40.87 -1.19 -9.62
C ALA A 553 -40.50 0.11 -8.89
N ALA A 554 -41.02 1.25 -9.36
CA ALA A 554 -40.91 2.51 -8.63
C ALA A 554 -41.89 2.55 -7.44
N PRO A 555 -41.52 3.22 -6.33
CA PRO A 555 -40.21 3.85 -6.09
C PRO A 555 -39.14 2.81 -5.75
N ALA A 556 -37.86 3.18 -5.85
CA ALA A 556 -36.76 2.35 -5.37
C ALA A 556 -36.46 2.68 -3.90
N GLU A 557 -36.74 1.75 -3.00
CA GLU A 557 -36.37 1.82 -1.59
C GLU A 557 -34.95 1.25 -1.43
N ILE A 558 -34.04 2.07 -0.93
CA ILE A 558 -32.65 1.74 -0.68
C ILE A 558 -32.43 1.68 0.82
N THR A 559 -31.92 0.57 1.33
CA THR A 559 -31.51 0.44 2.74
C THR A 559 -30.00 0.30 2.85
N ILE A 560 -29.42 0.97 3.85
CA ILE A 560 -27.99 0.99 4.12
C ILE A 560 -27.81 0.67 5.60
N CYS A 561 -27.22 -0.49 5.87
CA CYS A 561 -26.83 -0.90 7.22
C CYS A 561 -25.31 -0.98 7.29
N ALA A 562 -24.71 -0.26 8.24
CA ALA A 562 -23.27 -0.29 8.45
C ALA A 562 -22.91 -0.35 9.94
N HIS A 563 -21.98 -1.22 10.30
CA HIS A 563 -21.29 -1.21 11.59
C HIS A 563 -19.82 -0.90 11.33
N ALA A 564 -19.39 0.28 11.73
CA ALA A 564 -18.06 0.82 11.44
C ALA A 564 -17.06 0.56 12.58
N CYS A 565 -15.78 0.82 12.28
CA CYS A 565 -14.67 0.71 13.24
C CYS A 565 -14.42 2.04 13.99
N ALA A 566 -14.73 3.17 13.35
CA ALA A 566 -14.79 4.51 13.92
C ALA A 566 -16.07 5.23 13.45
N PRO A 567 -16.50 6.33 14.08
CA PRO A 567 -17.68 7.08 13.66
C PRO A 567 -17.68 7.36 12.15
N VAL A 568 -18.82 7.09 11.51
CA VAL A 568 -19.02 7.34 10.09
C VAL A 568 -19.22 8.84 9.90
N GLN A 569 -18.24 9.47 9.26
CA GLN A 569 -18.27 10.89 8.94
C GLN A 569 -19.24 11.18 7.81
N ARG A 570 -19.25 10.34 6.76
CA ARG A 570 -20.06 10.57 5.56
C ARG A 570 -20.49 9.26 4.89
N ILE A 571 -21.70 9.26 4.34
CA ILE A 571 -22.19 8.21 3.44
C ILE A 571 -22.74 8.90 2.20
N ASP A 572 -22.22 8.57 1.03
CA ASP A 572 -22.70 9.02 -0.27
C ASP A 572 -23.47 7.86 -0.95
N LEU A 573 -24.75 8.07 -1.25
CA LEU A 573 -25.52 7.20 -2.15
C LEU A 573 -25.34 7.70 -3.58
N ILE A 574 -24.85 6.83 -4.45
CA ILE A 574 -24.46 7.15 -5.82
C ILE A 574 -25.28 6.28 -6.77
N ARG A 575 -25.87 6.89 -7.79
CA ARG A 575 -26.56 6.23 -8.91
C ARG A 575 -25.81 6.57 -10.19
N ASN A 576 -25.27 5.56 -10.85
CA ASN A 576 -24.37 5.74 -11.99
C ASN A 576 -23.24 6.73 -11.66
N ASP A 577 -23.19 7.88 -12.33
CA ASP A 577 -22.20 8.94 -12.12
C ASP A 577 -22.70 10.12 -11.27
N ARG A 578 -23.82 9.94 -10.55
CA ARG A 578 -24.50 10.99 -9.79
C ARG A 578 -24.61 10.70 -8.31
N CYS A 579 -24.40 11.73 -7.49
CA CYS A 579 -24.65 11.66 -6.06
C CYS A 579 -26.14 11.96 -5.79
N LEU A 580 -26.88 10.96 -5.30
CA LEU A 580 -28.29 11.10 -4.95
C LEU A 580 -28.46 11.81 -3.61
N HIS A 581 -27.64 11.41 -2.64
CA HIS A 581 -27.74 11.91 -1.30
C HIS A 581 -26.43 11.69 -0.54
N SER A 582 -26.14 12.60 0.39
CA SER A 582 -25.02 12.48 1.32
C SER A 582 -25.49 12.66 2.76
N TRP A 583 -25.29 11.66 3.60
CA TRP A 583 -25.52 11.74 5.05
C TRP A 583 -24.21 12.02 5.78
N HIS A 584 -24.31 12.70 6.93
CA HIS A 584 -23.20 12.94 7.86
C HIS A 584 -23.62 12.48 9.27
N PRO A 585 -23.68 11.15 9.51
CA PRO A 585 -24.35 10.61 10.68
C PRO A 585 -23.57 10.77 11.99
N ASP A 586 -22.23 10.87 11.94
CA ASP A 586 -21.34 10.93 13.12
C ASP A 586 -21.63 9.80 14.13
N ALA A 587 -21.78 8.57 13.61
CA ALA A 587 -22.19 7.41 14.40
C ALA A 587 -21.45 6.14 13.96
N LEU A 588 -21.24 5.22 14.89
CA LEU A 588 -20.60 3.92 14.63
C LEU A 588 -21.53 2.94 13.90
N ASP A 589 -22.82 3.03 14.16
CA ASP A 589 -23.83 2.08 13.73
C ASP A 589 -24.92 2.83 12.96
N ILE A 590 -25.15 2.40 11.74
CA ILE A 590 -25.96 3.08 10.75
C ILE A 590 -27.08 2.15 10.30
N ASP A 591 -28.29 2.68 10.29
CA ASP A 591 -29.48 2.07 9.70
C ASP A 591 -30.26 3.19 9.01
N LEU A 592 -30.14 3.27 7.68
CA LEU A 592 -30.72 4.32 6.86
C LEU A 592 -31.63 3.73 5.80
N THR A 593 -32.70 4.45 5.50
CA THR A 593 -33.57 4.18 4.35
C THR A 593 -33.70 5.44 3.52
N TYR A 594 -33.54 5.30 2.20
CA TYR A 594 -33.78 6.34 1.22
C TYR A 594 -34.76 5.85 0.17
N VAL A 595 -35.68 6.71 -0.26
CA VAL A 595 -36.64 6.38 -1.32
C VAL A 595 -36.33 7.24 -2.53
N ASP A 596 -35.87 6.62 -3.60
CA ASP A 596 -35.77 7.25 -4.91
C ASP A 596 -37.13 7.12 -5.61
N GLU A 597 -37.91 8.20 -5.55
CA GLU A 597 -39.25 8.28 -6.11
C GLU A 597 -39.29 8.07 -7.63
N ILE A 598 -38.20 8.44 -8.32
CA ILE A 598 -38.09 8.39 -9.77
C ILE A 598 -36.76 7.72 -10.13
N PRO A 599 -36.66 6.39 -9.93
CA PRO A 599 -35.47 5.65 -10.31
C PRO A 599 -35.26 5.73 -11.83
N LEU A 600 -34.01 5.60 -12.27
CA LEU A 600 -33.72 5.50 -13.69
C LEU A 600 -34.30 4.22 -14.29
N ARG A 601 -34.61 4.26 -15.58
CA ARG A 601 -35.04 3.06 -16.31
C ARG A 601 -33.99 1.96 -16.23
N GLU A 602 -32.73 2.33 -16.40
CA GLU A 602 -31.58 1.47 -16.15
C GLU A 602 -30.55 2.26 -15.36
N GLY A 603 -30.07 1.70 -14.26
CA GLY A 603 -29.08 2.37 -13.43
C GLY A 603 -28.49 1.45 -12.37
N ALA A 604 -27.36 1.87 -11.81
CA ALA A 604 -26.64 1.14 -10.78
C ALA A 604 -26.53 2.00 -9.51
N TYR A 605 -26.98 1.47 -8.37
CA TYR A 605 -26.82 2.13 -7.06
C TYR A 605 -25.62 1.55 -6.33
N TYR A 606 -24.79 2.39 -5.72
CA TYR A 606 -23.77 1.97 -4.77
C TYR A 606 -23.55 3.02 -3.69
N VAL A 607 -22.89 2.61 -2.61
CA VAL A 607 -22.59 3.44 -1.46
C VAL A 607 -21.09 3.61 -1.33
N ARG A 608 -20.66 4.85 -1.06
CA ARG A 608 -19.34 5.18 -0.54
C ARG A 608 -19.48 5.67 0.89
N LEU A 609 -18.77 5.05 1.82
CA LEU A 609 -18.72 5.40 3.23
C LEU A 609 -17.33 5.92 3.58
N ARG A 610 -17.25 6.99 4.38
CA ARG A 610 -16.01 7.51 4.98
C ARG A 610 -16.15 7.63 6.49
N GLN A 611 -15.18 7.11 7.24
CA GLN A 611 -15.05 7.26 8.69
C GLN A 611 -14.21 8.50 9.05
N ILE A 612 -14.29 8.93 10.31
CA ILE A 612 -13.52 10.09 10.81
C ILE A 612 -12.00 9.86 10.82
N ASP A 613 -11.54 8.61 10.84
CA ASP A 613 -10.13 8.20 10.83
C ASP A 613 -9.55 8.08 9.42
N GLY A 614 -10.26 8.58 8.41
CA GLY A 614 -9.83 8.59 7.01
C GLY A 614 -10.13 7.30 6.24
N GLU A 615 -10.65 6.26 6.90
CA GLU A 615 -10.99 4.97 6.27
C GLU A 615 -12.26 5.05 5.42
N TYR A 616 -12.27 4.31 4.31
CA TYR A 616 -13.35 4.24 3.34
C TYR A 616 -13.91 2.82 3.16
N ALA A 617 -15.15 2.75 2.69
CA ALA A 617 -15.73 1.55 2.08
C ALA A 617 -16.54 1.87 0.83
N TRP A 618 -16.55 0.96 -0.14
CA TRP A 618 -17.35 1.04 -1.37
C TRP A 618 -18.12 -0.25 -1.59
N SER A 619 -19.45 -0.19 -1.62
CA SER A 619 -20.27 -1.36 -1.97
C SER A 619 -20.12 -1.71 -3.44
N THR A 620 -20.20 -3.00 -3.78
CA THR A 620 -20.45 -3.37 -5.19
C THR A 620 -21.81 -2.81 -5.64
N PRO A 621 -21.95 -2.29 -6.88
CA PRO A 621 -23.21 -1.76 -7.34
C PRO A 621 -24.36 -2.78 -7.41
N ILE A 622 -25.58 -2.26 -7.34
CA ILE A 622 -26.83 -2.98 -7.57
C ILE A 622 -27.41 -2.45 -8.87
N TRP A 623 -27.40 -3.27 -9.92
CA TRP A 623 -27.95 -2.89 -11.21
C TRP A 623 -29.46 -3.11 -11.22
N THR A 624 -30.19 -2.08 -11.59
CA THR A 624 -31.64 -2.05 -11.56
C THR A 624 -32.20 -1.73 -12.93
N PHE A 625 -33.32 -2.38 -13.26
CA PHE A 625 -34.14 -2.07 -14.41
C PHE A 625 -35.57 -1.75 -13.95
N CYS A 626 -35.97 -0.50 -14.09
CA CYS A 626 -37.32 -0.01 -13.77
C CYS A 626 -38.04 0.38 -15.08
N PRO A 627 -38.97 -0.43 -15.62
CA PRO A 627 -39.61 -0.15 -16.91
C PRO A 627 -40.19 1.27 -17.05
N ASP A 628 -40.80 1.75 -15.97
CA ASP A 628 -41.45 3.06 -15.88
C ASP A 628 -40.52 4.16 -15.31
N GLY A 629 -39.22 3.87 -15.18
CA GLY A 629 -38.21 4.80 -14.67
C GLY A 629 -37.85 5.93 -15.64
N SER A 630 -37.17 6.95 -15.12
CA SER A 630 -36.69 8.12 -15.89
C SER A 630 -35.52 7.77 -16.80
N GLU A 631 -35.36 8.52 -17.89
CA GLU A 631 -34.15 8.48 -18.74
C GLU A 631 -33.16 9.63 -18.42
N GLN A 632 -33.58 10.59 -17.58
CA GLN A 632 -32.79 11.78 -17.23
C GLN A 632 -32.29 11.73 -15.78
N ASP A 633 -31.07 12.20 -15.56
CA ASP A 633 -30.44 12.33 -14.25
C ASP A 633 -29.73 13.70 -14.10
N ASP A 634 -30.47 14.69 -13.60
CA ASP A 634 -30.01 16.09 -13.45
C ASP A 634 -29.31 16.36 -12.09
N LEU A 635 -28.78 15.32 -11.46
CA LEU A 635 -28.14 15.42 -10.15
C LEU A 635 -26.65 15.85 -10.24
N PRO A 636 -26.05 16.32 -9.14
CA PRO A 636 -24.61 16.58 -9.07
C PRO A 636 -23.79 15.32 -9.37
N ARG A 637 -22.59 15.50 -9.91
CA ARG A 637 -21.67 14.37 -10.12
C ARG A 637 -21.27 13.74 -8.78
N TRP A 638 -20.99 12.43 -8.81
CA TRP A 638 -20.54 11.63 -7.66
C TRP A 638 -19.32 12.19 -6.90
N ASN A 639 -18.50 13.01 -7.58
CA ASN A 639 -17.30 13.67 -7.06
C ASN A 639 -17.41 15.21 -7.06
N ALA A 640 -18.63 15.77 -7.08
CA ALA A 640 -18.82 17.21 -7.02
C ALA A 640 -18.29 17.77 -5.68
N HIS A 641 -17.49 18.83 -5.76
CA HIS A 641 -17.05 19.56 -4.57
C HIS A 641 -18.15 20.50 -4.09
N GLU A 642 -18.43 20.51 -2.78
CA GLU A 642 -19.14 21.64 -2.18
C GLU A 642 -18.23 22.87 -2.18
N PRO A 643 -18.76 24.07 -2.47
CA PRO A 643 -17.98 25.30 -2.33
C PRO A 643 -17.47 25.46 -0.89
N LEU A 644 -16.15 25.62 -0.72
CA LEU A 644 -15.53 25.92 0.56
C LEU A 644 -15.00 27.35 0.57
N ASP A 645 -15.28 28.10 1.63
CA ASP A 645 -14.60 29.37 1.91
C ASP A 645 -13.35 29.07 2.75
N LEU A 646 -12.21 28.91 2.06
CA LEU A 646 -10.93 28.60 2.71
C LEU A 646 -10.54 29.64 3.77
N THR A 647 -10.96 30.90 3.62
CA THR A 647 -10.58 31.97 4.56
C THR A 647 -11.27 31.84 5.92
N SER A 648 -12.34 31.05 6.00
CA SER A 648 -13.14 30.86 7.21
C SER A 648 -12.56 29.85 8.21
N PHE A 649 -11.54 29.07 7.82
CA PHE A 649 -11.00 27.99 8.66
C PHE A 649 -9.95 28.44 9.68
N ARG A 650 -9.59 29.73 9.72
CA ARG A 650 -8.65 30.26 10.71
C ARG A 650 -9.39 30.92 11.89
N PRO A 651 -8.89 30.81 13.13
CA PRO A 651 -7.66 30.10 13.50
C PRO A 651 -7.86 28.59 13.74
N ASN A 652 -6.82 27.78 13.54
CA ASN A 652 -6.84 26.32 13.79
C ASN A 652 -5.45 25.75 14.20
N GLN A 653 -5.42 24.47 14.56
CA GLN A 653 -4.20 23.82 15.08
C GLN A 653 -3.12 23.60 14.01
N ALA A 654 -3.52 23.45 12.73
CA ALA A 654 -2.59 23.18 11.63
C ALA A 654 -1.70 24.38 11.29
N GLU A 655 -2.07 25.60 11.70
CA GLU A 655 -1.27 26.83 11.50
C GLU A 655 0.15 26.71 12.08
N SER A 656 0.33 25.92 13.14
CA SER A 656 1.65 25.70 13.75
C SER A 656 2.64 24.94 12.87
N TYR A 657 2.15 24.23 11.85
CA TYR A 657 2.95 23.41 10.93
C TYR A 657 3.09 24.03 9.53
N GLU A 658 2.52 25.22 9.30
CA GLU A 658 2.53 25.89 8.00
C GLU A 658 3.97 26.18 7.54
N ALA A 659 4.83 26.66 8.44
CA ALA A 659 6.24 26.92 8.14
C ALA A 659 7.01 25.64 7.75
N ASP A 660 6.71 24.52 8.41
CA ASP A 660 7.38 23.25 8.16
C ASP A 660 6.98 22.66 6.79
N LEU A 661 5.70 22.69 6.45
CA LEU A 661 5.22 22.27 5.14
C LEU A 661 5.81 23.15 4.04
N HIS A 662 5.81 24.48 4.20
CA HIS A 662 6.42 25.39 3.24
C HIS A 662 7.90 25.09 3.03
N ARG A 663 8.64 24.89 4.13
CA ARG A 663 10.06 24.52 4.08
C ARG A 663 10.27 23.20 3.34
N TYR A 664 9.44 22.19 3.58
CA TYR A 664 9.50 20.94 2.82
C TYR A 664 9.27 21.20 1.33
N LEU A 665 8.21 21.92 0.96
CA LEU A 665 7.90 22.19 -0.44
C LEU A 665 9.00 23.00 -1.15
N GLU A 666 9.74 23.85 -0.45
CA GLU A 666 10.89 24.60 -0.99
C GLU A 666 12.13 23.72 -1.23
N VAL A 667 12.40 22.78 -0.32
CA VAL A 667 13.60 21.92 -0.38
C VAL A 667 13.38 20.74 -1.28
N GLU A 668 12.25 20.07 -1.08
CA GLU A 668 11.96 18.74 -1.56
C GLU A 668 11.16 18.81 -2.87
N GLU A 669 10.26 19.79 -3.00
CA GLU A 669 9.36 19.93 -4.15
C GLU A 669 9.63 21.21 -4.96
N GLU A 670 8.75 21.52 -5.92
CA GLU A 670 8.74 22.80 -6.63
C GLU A 670 7.61 23.67 -6.05
N ILE A 671 7.90 24.44 -5.00
CA ILE A 671 6.92 25.23 -4.24
C ILE A 671 6.01 26.12 -5.12
N ASP A 672 6.52 26.65 -6.23
CA ASP A 672 5.77 27.50 -7.16
C ASP A 672 4.59 26.75 -7.84
N ALA A 673 4.55 25.42 -7.76
CA ALA A 673 3.41 24.63 -8.22
C ALA A 673 2.25 24.59 -7.20
N PHE A 674 2.45 25.06 -5.97
CA PHE A 674 1.44 25.06 -4.90
C PHE A 674 0.90 26.47 -4.67
N HIS A 675 -0.42 26.59 -4.55
CA HIS A 675 -1.09 27.88 -4.47
C HIS A 675 -2.14 27.90 -3.35
N ASP A 676 -2.20 29.02 -2.64
CA ASP A 676 -3.19 29.33 -1.61
C ASP A 676 -3.38 28.20 -0.56
N LEU A 677 -2.26 27.60 -0.13
CA LEU A 677 -2.27 26.59 0.92
C LEU A 677 -2.84 27.19 2.21
N THR A 678 -3.93 26.58 2.67
CA THR A 678 -4.70 27.02 3.82
C THR A 678 -4.72 25.88 4.84
N PRO A 679 -4.19 26.09 6.06
CA PRO A 679 -4.32 25.13 7.16
C PRO A 679 -5.80 24.90 7.46
N PHE A 680 -6.20 23.63 7.58
CA PHE A 680 -7.58 23.25 7.86
C PHE A 680 -7.75 22.78 9.30
N ASP A 681 -7.07 21.68 9.68
CA ASP A 681 -7.08 21.16 11.05
C ASP A 681 -5.94 20.13 11.26
N VAL A 682 -5.70 19.74 12.51
CA VAL A 682 -4.91 18.56 12.83
C VAL A 682 -5.85 17.36 12.94
N ILE A 683 -5.61 16.35 12.11
CA ILE A 683 -6.42 15.14 12.04
C ILE A 683 -5.61 13.92 12.45
N GLU A 684 -6.32 12.90 12.93
CA GLU A 684 -5.77 11.60 13.27
C GLU A 684 -6.33 10.59 12.28
N GLU A 685 -5.47 10.10 11.39
CA GLU A 685 -5.81 9.06 10.43
C GLU A 685 -5.06 7.78 10.78
N VAL A 686 -5.55 6.66 10.26
CA VAL A 686 -4.89 5.34 10.39
C VAL A 686 -3.44 5.29 9.91
N THR A 687 -3.06 6.11 8.94
CA THR A 687 -1.69 6.23 8.42
C THR A 687 -0.78 7.05 9.31
N GLY A 688 -1.37 7.87 10.19
CA GLY A 688 -0.66 8.73 11.12
C GLY A 688 -1.39 10.04 11.45
N LYS A 689 -0.90 10.71 12.49
CA LYS A 689 -1.35 12.05 12.86
C LYS A 689 -0.72 13.11 11.95
N CYS A 690 -1.53 13.99 11.40
CA CYS A 690 -1.07 14.99 10.43
C CYS A 690 -1.80 16.33 10.54
N ALA A 691 -1.16 17.37 10.01
CA ALA A 691 -1.79 18.65 9.75
C ALA A 691 -2.35 18.62 8.32
N LEU A 692 -3.65 18.87 8.17
CA LEU A 692 -4.34 18.93 6.89
C LEU A 692 -4.33 20.35 6.35
N PHE A 693 -3.94 20.50 5.08
CA PHE A 693 -3.96 21.74 4.33
C PHE A 693 -4.83 21.57 3.09
N LEU A 694 -5.55 22.62 2.70
CA LEU A 694 -6.31 22.69 1.46
C LEU A 694 -5.68 23.74 0.56
N GLY A 695 -5.66 23.52 -0.75
CA GLY A 695 -5.14 24.53 -1.68
C GLY A 695 -5.33 24.12 -3.12
N TYR A 696 -4.41 24.57 -3.96
CA TYR A 696 -4.42 24.30 -5.38
C TYR A 696 -3.04 23.90 -5.90
N PHE A 697 -3.00 23.10 -6.96
CA PHE A 697 -1.79 22.63 -7.61
C PHE A 697 -1.76 22.97 -9.09
N GLY A 698 -0.56 23.28 -9.59
CA GLY A 698 -0.27 23.48 -10.99
C GLY A 698 -0.91 24.72 -11.60
N ILE A 699 -0.65 24.91 -12.89
CA ILE A 699 -1.11 26.10 -13.65
C ILE A 699 -2.64 26.18 -13.76
N ASP A 700 -3.30 25.03 -13.83
CA ASP A 700 -4.75 24.93 -13.93
C ASP A 700 -5.45 25.15 -12.57
N ARG A 701 -4.66 25.26 -11.49
CA ARG A 701 -5.12 25.42 -10.12
C ARG A 701 -6.14 24.36 -9.74
N ASP A 702 -5.77 23.11 -9.96
CA ASP A 702 -6.58 21.97 -9.54
C ASP A 702 -6.64 21.93 -8.01
N PRO A 703 -7.82 21.76 -7.40
CA PRO A 703 -7.92 21.68 -5.94
C PRO A 703 -7.15 20.47 -5.43
N ILE A 704 -6.47 20.63 -4.29
CA ILE A 704 -5.74 19.56 -3.60
C ILE A 704 -5.99 19.63 -2.09
N SER A 705 -5.76 18.51 -1.41
CA SER A 705 -5.52 18.48 0.03
C SER A 705 -4.18 17.82 0.32
N ILE A 706 -3.44 18.36 1.29
CA ILE A 706 -2.12 17.89 1.70
C ILE A 706 -2.17 17.51 3.17
N ARG A 707 -1.79 16.28 3.48
CA ARG A 707 -1.52 15.82 4.85
C ARG A 707 -0.03 15.92 5.10
N TRP A 708 0.35 16.73 6.08
CA TRP A 708 1.71 16.86 6.58
C TRP A 708 1.87 16.02 7.85
N TYR A 709 2.55 14.88 7.77
CA TYR A 709 2.73 13.99 8.92
C TYR A 709 3.92 14.46 9.76
N PHE A 710 3.62 15.25 10.79
CA PHE A 710 4.63 15.84 11.69
C PHE A 710 5.11 14.90 12.80
N GLU A 711 4.49 13.73 12.96
CA GLU A 711 4.85 12.77 14.02
C GLU A 711 6.07 11.90 13.68
N PHE A 712 6.48 11.88 12.40
CA PHE A 712 7.65 11.15 11.95
C PHE A 712 8.87 12.06 11.94
N ASP A 713 10.01 11.52 12.40
CA ASP A 713 11.29 12.23 12.38
C ASP A 713 11.72 12.60 10.95
N MET A 714 11.45 11.70 9.99
CA MET A 714 11.61 11.99 8.57
C MET A 714 10.30 12.58 8.02
N PRO A 715 10.33 13.78 7.40
CA PRO A 715 9.15 14.40 6.82
C PRO A 715 8.44 13.55 5.77
N LYS A 716 7.11 13.46 5.88
CA LYS A 716 6.24 12.72 4.96
C LYS A 716 5.01 13.55 4.61
N ILE A 717 4.57 13.46 3.35
CA ILE A 717 3.33 14.06 2.89
C ILE A 717 2.43 13.04 2.19
N HIS A 718 1.13 13.28 2.22
CA HIS A 718 0.16 12.64 1.34
C HIS A 718 -0.65 13.70 0.60
N VAL A 719 -0.83 13.54 -0.71
CA VAL A 719 -1.52 14.54 -1.55
C VAL A 719 -2.71 13.91 -2.26
N ASP A 720 -3.90 14.46 -1.99
CA ASP A 720 -5.14 14.09 -2.67
C ASP A 720 -5.63 15.17 -3.62
N TRP A 721 -6.19 14.71 -4.74
CA TRP A 721 -6.89 15.56 -5.68
C TRP A 721 -8.29 15.89 -5.17
N GLY A 722 -8.61 17.18 -5.19
CA GLY A 722 -9.81 17.71 -4.58
C GLY A 722 -9.64 18.04 -3.10
N TRP A 723 -10.51 18.92 -2.59
CA TRP A 723 -10.62 19.17 -1.15
C TRP A 723 -11.29 18.04 -0.39
N ARG A 724 -12.00 17.19 -1.13
CA ARG A 724 -12.60 15.96 -0.64
C ARG A 724 -11.91 14.87 -1.42
N ASP A 725 -11.13 14.04 -0.74
CA ASP A 725 -10.47 12.90 -1.35
C ASP A 725 -11.52 11.99 -2.02
N PHE A 726 -11.50 12.00 -3.36
CA PHE A 726 -12.30 11.15 -4.24
C PHE A 726 -11.40 10.22 -5.06
N GLY A 727 -10.15 10.04 -4.64
CA GLY A 727 -9.13 9.29 -5.35
C GLY A 727 -8.38 10.06 -6.42
N LEU A 728 -7.55 9.33 -7.17
CA LEU A 728 -6.68 9.86 -8.21
C LEU A 728 -7.46 10.45 -9.40
N ARG A 729 -6.98 11.56 -9.97
CA ARG A 729 -7.45 12.05 -11.27
C ARG A 729 -6.84 11.16 -12.38
N PRO A 730 -7.61 10.70 -13.39
CA PRO A 730 -7.01 10.12 -14.59
C PRO A 730 -6.08 11.18 -15.21
N THR A 731 -4.85 10.79 -15.54
CA THR A 731 -3.85 11.72 -16.08
C THR A 731 -4.46 12.48 -17.27
N PRO A 732 -4.47 13.83 -17.26
CA PRO A 732 -4.96 14.60 -18.38
C PRO A 732 -3.96 14.39 -19.51
N LEU A 733 -4.38 13.74 -20.60
CA LEU A 733 -3.83 13.87 -21.96
C LEU A 733 -4.40 12.86 -22.97
N ARG A 734 -5.20 11.84 -22.58
CA ARG A 734 -5.84 10.95 -23.58
C ARG A 734 -7.24 10.42 -23.24
N VAL A 735 -7.58 10.36 -21.96
CA VAL A 735 -8.85 9.77 -21.53
C VAL A 735 -10.00 10.77 -21.70
N GLU A 736 -9.87 11.98 -21.16
CA GLU A 736 -10.92 13.01 -21.26
C GLU A 736 -11.11 13.53 -22.70
N GLU A 737 -10.06 13.65 -23.50
CA GLU A 737 -10.19 14.06 -24.91
C GLU A 737 -10.95 13.02 -25.75
N ARG A 738 -10.71 11.71 -25.55
CA ARG A 738 -11.52 10.65 -26.19
C ARG A 738 -12.96 10.60 -25.66
N ILE A 739 -13.17 10.96 -24.38
CA ILE A 739 -14.50 11.06 -23.76
C ILE A 739 -15.31 12.20 -24.39
N LEU A 740 -14.68 13.33 -24.72
CA LEU A 740 -15.34 14.48 -25.35
C LEU A 740 -15.58 14.27 -26.86
N GLU A 741 -14.68 13.58 -27.56
CA GLU A 741 -14.82 13.32 -29.00
C GLU A 741 -15.89 12.27 -29.35
N SER A 742 -16.28 11.41 -28.41
CA SER A 742 -17.29 10.35 -28.64
C SER A 742 -18.74 10.79 -28.44
N GLY A 743 -18.99 12.06 -28.13
CA GLY A 743 -20.31 12.68 -28.36
C GLY A 743 -21.50 12.06 -27.62
N GLY A 744 -21.31 11.55 -26.40
CA GLY A 744 -22.42 11.23 -25.49
C GLY A 744 -23.46 10.21 -25.99
N HIS A 745 -23.14 9.44 -27.04
CA HIS A 745 -23.99 8.37 -27.55
C HIS A 745 -23.14 7.13 -27.84
N LEU A 746 -23.26 6.14 -26.96
CA LEU A 746 -23.09 4.73 -27.25
C LEU A 746 -24.23 3.97 -26.60
#